data_AF-A0A7V2V0V4-F1
#
_entry.id   AF-A0A7V2V0V4-F1
#
_cell.length_a   1.000
_cell.length_b   1.000
_cell.length_c   1.000
_cell.angle_alpha   90.00
_cell.angle_beta   90.00
_cell.angle_gamma   90.00
#
_symmetry.space_group_name_H-M   'P 1'
#
loop_
_entity.id
_entity.type
_entity.pdbx_description
1 polymer ?
#
loop_
_entity_poly.entity_id
_entity_poly.type
_entity_poly.pdbx_seq_one_letter_code
_entity_poly.pdbx_strand_id
1 'polypeptide(L)'
;MRRCAIGFLAFAAGLAAGGRAEEPAKPAAPAPKAAPHPRAHDPAADPDRWWNDAWSHRRTLTVESVFHGATPRGVAIAEVPTRGLVRPDGNDLRVFGPDRKEVATQVLACGIEDRALVAFAAPEPGAYRLYFGNPKAPAPRRADLRAGLVLESRALGPGDPIDWPAMQQILAKSPQVHGRWLRPTIALGFNPLGPWDHGIFNFTGWLECPADGPYVFATNALDASFLLIDGRLVASWPGWHGPQGGEAGGHQGKIDLKKGLHRIDYVNAFRGHGACTVGWQKPGDPRIVPIPAEAFAGYFVARFGPAETKEGPVPDFYWYFEDDLGYEGRPVTSVQFRPLSRAQGARWAFGDGVTAAEEAPLHLYLESGIYPVTMTLGGASVTQRVAVRPTRGHLGRRYEQRIEAYAKRIADYPVDGLSQAALLEMGQICHETRRFDGAIRAFRAAAARIKPGPERDPGESWYYRLFELYRDDGKFDDALWVCDRLLLTPYNEGHVARALYLKATVLYDDRDDAAGAETCLKEILKMGAAAKSDYVRLAYIRSGEMALVRGDRQAARKILEDAETNPVWKRWSGDFEVSEGAHAINFEEYLRQKEFEAALKEVDSWEWRKPTEILAGMPRHLRGRAYLARGWHDRALREFERALAAAPKSPVADEILFLKGAALEGLKRPADARACYETMVRQFPESKLAAMAKEKMEKIR
;
A
#
# COMPACT_ATOMS: atom_id res chain seq x y z
N MET A 1 -30.24 -8.83 22.47
CA MET A 1 -31.66 -9.09 22.16
C MET A 1 -31.81 -9.30 20.65
N ARG A 2 -32.91 -9.94 20.20
CA ARG A 2 -33.26 -10.36 18.81
C ARG A 2 -32.62 -9.51 17.70
N ARG A 3 -31.77 -10.03 16.79
CA ARG A 3 -32.04 -10.93 15.63
C ARG A 3 -33.24 -10.52 14.76
N CYS A 4 -32.96 -10.06 13.54
CA CYS A 4 -33.64 -10.47 12.31
C CYS A 4 -32.65 -10.40 11.14
N ALA A 5 -32.71 -11.39 10.25
CA ALA A 5 -31.82 -11.52 9.09
C ALA A 5 -32.59 -12.16 7.92
N ILE A 6 -32.59 -11.49 6.78
CA ILE A 6 -33.01 -11.96 5.44
C ILE A 6 -32.18 -11.10 4.46
N GLY A 7 -31.50 -11.57 3.41
CA GLY A 7 -31.40 -12.92 2.86
C GLY A 7 -31.69 -12.90 1.36
N PHE A 8 -30.69 -13.12 0.51
CA PHE A 8 -30.90 -13.43 -0.92
C PHE A 8 -29.92 -14.50 -1.39
N LEU A 9 -30.45 -15.48 -2.13
CA LEU A 9 -29.76 -16.72 -2.49
C LEU A 9 -28.92 -16.61 -3.76
N ALA A 10 -27.84 -17.38 -3.80
CA ALA A 10 -27.19 -17.78 -5.04
C ALA A 10 -27.98 -18.92 -5.71
N PHE A 11 -27.98 -18.95 -7.04
CA PHE A 11 -28.46 -20.08 -7.84
C PHE A 11 -27.31 -20.58 -8.71
N ALA A 12 -26.87 -21.82 -8.48
CA ALA A 12 -25.90 -22.53 -9.31
C ALA A 12 -26.46 -23.92 -9.62
N ALA A 13 -26.46 -24.29 -10.90
CA ALA A 13 -27.10 -25.50 -11.38
C ALA A 13 -26.25 -26.76 -11.09
N GLY A 14 -26.91 -27.85 -10.72
CA GLY A 14 -26.32 -29.19 -10.66
C GLY A 14 -26.43 -29.93 -12.00
N LEU A 15 -25.53 -30.89 -12.23
CA LEU A 15 -25.52 -31.78 -13.40
C LEU A 15 -25.04 -33.19 -12.98
N ALA A 16 -25.46 -34.20 -13.76
CA ALA A 16 -25.22 -35.64 -13.59
C ALA A 16 -26.04 -36.34 -12.47
N ALA A 17 -26.61 -37.55 -12.64
CA ALA A 17 -26.60 -38.49 -13.78
C ALA A 17 -27.82 -39.44 -13.79
N GLY A 18 -28.08 -40.08 -14.95
CA GLY A 18 -28.62 -41.45 -15.02
C GLY A 18 -30.02 -41.66 -15.62
N GLY A 19 -30.12 -42.50 -16.66
CA GLY A 19 -31.39 -43.07 -17.14
C GLY A 19 -31.44 -43.36 -18.66
N ARG A 20 -31.39 -44.63 -19.08
CA ARG A 20 -31.63 -45.09 -20.47
C ARG A 20 -33.09 -45.52 -20.67
N ALA A 21 -33.62 -45.34 -21.87
CA ALA A 21 -34.68 -46.18 -22.44
C ALA A 21 -34.71 -46.06 -23.99
N GLU A 22 -35.00 -47.19 -24.64
CA GLU A 22 -35.15 -47.40 -26.09
C GLU A 22 -36.57 -48.00 -26.32
N GLU A 23 -37.29 -47.94 -27.46
CA GLU A 23 -37.07 -47.61 -28.89
C GLU A 23 -38.44 -47.02 -29.41
N PRO A 24 -38.92 -47.05 -30.70
CA PRO A 24 -38.32 -47.38 -31.99
C PRO A 24 -38.55 -46.37 -33.15
N ALA A 25 -38.02 -46.66 -34.34
CA ALA A 25 -38.03 -45.80 -35.53
C ALA A 25 -39.09 -46.11 -36.63
N LYS A 26 -39.49 -45.09 -37.42
CA LYS A 26 -39.98 -45.11 -38.85
C LYS A 26 -40.57 -43.73 -39.27
N PRO A 27 -40.77 -43.43 -40.56
CA PRO A 27 -39.99 -43.74 -41.77
C PRO A 27 -39.59 -42.46 -42.57
N ALA A 28 -38.81 -42.60 -43.66
CA ALA A 28 -38.35 -41.46 -44.47
C ALA A 28 -39.07 -41.32 -45.84
N ALA A 29 -39.35 -40.08 -46.26
CA ALA A 29 -39.67 -39.64 -47.63
C ALA A 29 -39.76 -38.09 -47.70
N PRO A 30 -39.73 -37.45 -48.89
CA PRO A 30 -38.82 -37.62 -50.02
C PRO A 30 -37.96 -36.35 -50.25
N ALA A 31 -36.98 -36.39 -51.17
CA ALA A 31 -36.08 -35.26 -51.43
C ALA A 31 -36.77 -34.07 -52.14
N PRO A 32 -36.65 -32.83 -51.63
CA PRO A 32 -37.06 -31.62 -52.36
C PRO A 32 -36.01 -31.21 -53.41
N LYS A 33 -36.51 -30.59 -54.48
CA LYS A 33 -35.78 -30.24 -55.72
C LYS A 33 -34.54 -29.37 -55.48
N ALA A 34 -33.56 -29.50 -56.39
CA ALA A 34 -32.36 -28.68 -56.43
C ALA A 34 -32.67 -27.18 -56.34
N ALA A 35 -32.11 -26.52 -55.34
CA ALA A 35 -32.07 -25.05 -55.28
C ALA A 35 -31.16 -24.53 -56.42
N PRO A 36 -31.47 -23.36 -57.01
CA PRO A 36 -30.61 -22.76 -58.03
C PRO A 36 -29.23 -22.46 -57.45
N HIS A 37 -28.20 -22.48 -58.30
CA HIS A 37 -26.82 -22.11 -57.93
C HIS A 37 -26.78 -20.84 -57.07
N PRO A 38 -25.90 -20.77 -56.06
CA PRO A 38 -25.73 -19.55 -55.28
C PRO A 38 -25.40 -18.41 -56.24
N ARG A 39 -26.20 -17.34 -56.16
CA ARG A 39 -25.85 -16.07 -56.82
C ARG A 39 -24.44 -15.70 -56.38
N ALA A 40 -23.63 -15.22 -57.32
CA ALA A 40 -22.27 -14.77 -57.03
C ALA A 40 -22.29 -13.86 -55.79
N HIS A 41 -21.42 -14.15 -54.83
CA HIS A 41 -21.23 -13.27 -53.67
C HIS A 41 -20.91 -11.87 -54.17
N ASP A 42 -21.77 -10.91 -53.84
CA ASP A 42 -21.45 -9.48 -54.00
C ASP A 42 -20.28 -9.15 -53.04
N PRO A 43 -19.10 -8.74 -53.54
CA PRO A 43 -17.96 -8.39 -52.70
C PRO A 43 -18.20 -7.17 -51.78
N ALA A 44 -19.33 -6.46 -51.91
CA ALA A 44 -19.76 -5.40 -51.01
C ALA A 44 -20.48 -5.90 -49.72
N ALA A 45 -20.79 -7.19 -49.64
CA ALA A 45 -21.65 -7.77 -48.59
C ALA A 45 -20.91 -8.46 -47.42
N ASP A 46 -19.58 -8.39 -47.36
CA ASP A 46 -18.82 -8.89 -46.18
C ASP A 46 -19.13 -8.01 -44.94
N PRO A 47 -19.68 -8.59 -43.85
CA PRO A 47 -19.98 -7.85 -42.62
C PRO A 47 -18.74 -7.50 -41.79
N ASP A 48 -17.60 -8.17 -42.00
CA ASP A 48 -16.34 -7.91 -41.30
C ASP A 48 -15.40 -6.98 -42.07
N ARG A 49 -15.77 -6.53 -43.28
CA ARG A 49 -14.99 -5.61 -44.11
C ARG A 49 -14.59 -4.34 -43.35
N TRP A 50 -13.32 -3.95 -43.49
CA TRP A 50 -12.79 -2.72 -42.92
C TRP A 50 -13.44 -1.48 -43.56
N TRP A 51 -13.96 -0.56 -42.73
CA TRP A 51 -14.66 0.63 -43.25
C TRP A 51 -13.72 1.64 -43.93
N ASN A 52 -12.56 1.89 -43.34
CA ASN A 52 -11.60 2.88 -43.84
C ASN A 52 -10.17 2.58 -43.36
N ASP A 53 -9.26 2.33 -44.30
CA ASP A 53 -7.85 1.97 -44.05
C ASP A 53 -7.04 3.04 -43.31
N ALA A 54 -7.50 4.30 -43.24
CA ALA A 54 -6.84 5.33 -42.44
C ALA A 54 -7.01 5.12 -40.92
N TRP A 55 -7.97 4.29 -40.50
CA TRP A 55 -8.13 3.83 -39.12
C TRP A 55 -7.44 2.50 -38.94
N SER A 56 -6.36 2.49 -38.15
CA SER A 56 -5.51 1.30 -37.99
C SER A 56 -6.15 0.18 -37.16
N HIS A 57 -7.07 0.51 -36.22
CA HIS A 57 -7.63 -0.45 -35.28
C HIS A 57 -9.15 -0.34 -35.15
N ARG A 58 -9.80 -1.44 -34.77
CA ARG A 58 -11.18 -1.44 -34.29
C ARG A 58 -11.40 -2.39 -33.11
N ARG A 59 -12.54 -2.23 -32.45
CA ARG A 59 -13.09 -3.10 -31.41
C ARG A 59 -14.58 -3.30 -31.64
N THR A 60 -15.11 -4.46 -31.26
CA THR A 60 -16.56 -4.63 -31.06
C THR A 60 -16.97 -3.94 -29.76
N LEU A 61 -18.09 -3.23 -29.78
CA LEU A 61 -18.81 -2.76 -28.59
C LEU A 61 -20.14 -3.50 -28.52
N THR A 62 -20.31 -4.35 -27.52
CA THR A 62 -21.56 -5.11 -27.27
C THR A 62 -22.42 -4.31 -26.30
N VAL A 63 -23.52 -3.76 -26.81
CA VAL A 63 -24.55 -3.11 -26.01
C VAL A 63 -25.49 -4.18 -25.49
N GLU A 64 -25.48 -4.40 -24.18
CA GLU A 64 -26.34 -5.37 -23.50
C GLU A 64 -27.64 -4.71 -23.02
N SER A 65 -28.60 -5.50 -22.55
CA SER A 65 -29.84 -4.98 -21.93
C SER A 65 -29.64 -4.38 -20.53
N VAL A 66 -28.40 -4.25 -20.06
CA VAL A 66 -28.04 -3.65 -18.77
C VAL A 66 -27.87 -2.13 -18.96
N PHE A 67 -28.59 -1.36 -18.14
CA PHE A 67 -28.58 0.11 -18.21
C PHE A 67 -28.52 0.76 -16.82
N HIS A 68 -28.09 2.02 -16.80
CA HIS A 68 -28.22 2.94 -15.66
C HIS A 68 -29.37 3.92 -15.89
N GLY A 69 -29.83 4.60 -14.83
CA GLY A 69 -30.99 5.48 -14.85
C GLY A 69 -32.33 4.71 -14.79
N ALA A 70 -33.45 5.41 -14.66
CA ALA A 70 -34.77 4.78 -14.61
C ALA A 70 -35.16 4.04 -15.91
N THR A 71 -34.78 4.58 -17.07
CA THR A 71 -34.99 3.98 -18.40
C THR A 71 -33.86 4.36 -19.36
N PRO A 72 -33.40 3.47 -20.26
CA PRO A 72 -32.38 3.80 -21.24
C PRO A 72 -32.91 4.73 -22.33
N ARG A 73 -32.12 5.74 -22.72
CA ARG A 73 -32.55 6.78 -23.70
C ARG A 73 -32.05 6.56 -25.13
N GLY A 74 -31.83 5.31 -25.54
CA GLY A 74 -31.26 4.99 -26.85
C GLY A 74 -29.79 5.44 -27.01
N VAL A 75 -29.07 5.49 -25.90
CA VAL A 75 -27.65 5.85 -25.81
C VAL A 75 -26.93 4.75 -25.06
N ALA A 76 -25.76 4.36 -25.54
CA ALA A 76 -24.84 3.48 -24.84
C ALA A 76 -23.54 4.23 -24.51
N ILE A 77 -22.87 3.85 -23.42
CA ILE A 77 -21.55 4.38 -23.07
C ILE A 77 -20.57 3.21 -22.90
N ALA A 78 -19.41 3.33 -23.54
CA ALA A 78 -18.29 2.40 -23.42
C ALA A 78 -17.09 3.09 -22.77
N GLU A 79 -16.48 2.46 -21.77
CA GLU A 79 -15.13 2.77 -21.29
C GLU A 79 -14.18 1.78 -21.95
N VAL A 80 -13.23 2.26 -22.77
CA VAL A 80 -12.49 1.43 -23.72
C VAL A 80 -10.97 1.67 -23.63
N PRO A 81 -10.14 0.63 -23.43
CA PRO A 81 -8.69 0.72 -23.59
C PRO A 81 -8.29 0.98 -25.05
N THR A 82 -7.56 2.06 -25.28
CA THR A 82 -7.21 2.62 -26.60
C THR A 82 -5.81 2.26 -27.07
N ARG A 83 -5.02 1.54 -26.27
CA ARG A 83 -3.62 1.15 -26.57
C ARG A 83 -2.69 2.35 -26.80
N GLY A 84 -3.06 3.54 -26.31
CA GLY A 84 -2.35 4.80 -26.56
C GLY A 84 -2.48 5.35 -27.99
N LEU A 85 -3.33 4.74 -28.82
CA LEU A 85 -3.44 5.07 -30.26
C LEU A 85 -4.45 6.17 -30.57
N VAL A 86 -5.37 6.46 -29.65
CA VAL A 86 -6.39 7.51 -29.82
C VAL A 86 -5.78 8.87 -29.47
N ARG A 87 -6.11 9.90 -30.26
CA ARG A 87 -5.67 11.27 -30.03
C ARG A 87 -6.20 11.82 -28.69
N PRO A 88 -5.48 12.74 -28.02
CA PRO A 88 -5.97 13.36 -26.78
C PRO A 88 -7.33 14.06 -26.89
N ASP A 89 -7.70 14.55 -28.08
CA ASP A 89 -9.00 15.16 -28.38
C ASP A 89 -10.11 14.15 -28.70
N GLY A 90 -9.76 12.87 -28.88
CA GLY A 90 -10.66 11.79 -29.30
C GLY A 90 -11.24 11.94 -30.72
N ASN A 91 -10.69 12.85 -31.55
CA ASN A 91 -11.27 13.14 -32.86
C ASN A 91 -11.12 12.01 -33.89
N ASP A 92 -10.30 10.99 -33.60
CA ASP A 92 -10.19 9.78 -34.41
C ASP A 92 -11.11 8.63 -33.94
N LEU A 93 -11.95 8.81 -32.93
CA LEU A 93 -12.96 7.81 -32.58
C LEU A 93 -14.12 7.85 -33.57
N ARG A 94 -14.59 6.68 -34.04
CA ARG A 94 -15.81 6.52 -34.84
C ARG A 94 -16.57 5.27 -34.39
N VAL A 95 -17.87 5.38 -34.16
CA VAL A 95 -18.72 4.22 -33.86
C VAL A 95 -19.67 3.96 -35.03
N PHE A 96 -19.79 2.69 -35.42
CA PHE A 96 -20.70 2.22 -36.45
C PHE A 96 -21.76 1.30 -35.84
N GLY A 97 -23.01 1.48 -36.26
CA GLY A 97 -24.13 0.63 -35.88
C GLY A 97 -24.14 -0.72 -36.60
N PRO A 98 -25.05 -1.63 -36.22
CA PRO A 98 -25.25 -2.91 -36.92
C PRO A 98 -25.56 -2.76 -38.42
N ASP A 99 -26.15 -1.63 -38.83
CA ASP A 99 -26.47 -1.30 -40.22
C ASP A 99 -25.27 -0.76 -41.03
N ARG A 100 -24.07 -0.75 -40.44
CA ARG A 100 -22.81 -0.23 -40.99
C ARG A 100 -22.81 1.29 -41.26
N LYS A 101 -23.69 2.08 -40.62
CA LYS A 101 -23.63 3.56 -40.66
C LYS A 101 -22.93 4.12 -39.44
N GLU A 102 -22.22 5.24 -39.61
CA GLU A 102 -21.64 6.02 -38.50
C GLU A 102 -22.79 6.54 -37.63
N VAL A 103 -22.79 6.17 -36.34
CA VAL A 103 -23.75 6.68 -35.36
C VAL A 103 -23.23 7.95 -34.71
N ALA A 104 -24.12 8.79 -34.22
CA ALA A 104 -23.74 9.99 -33.47
C ALA A 104 -22.93 9.60 -32.22
N THR A 105 -21.81 10.29 -31.98
CA THR A 105 -20.90 10.00 -30.86
C THR A 105 -20.63 11.24 -30.01
N GLN A 106 -20.28 11.01 -28.75
CA GLN A 106 -19.81 12.02 -27.81
C GLN A 106 -18.62 11.45 -27.03
N VAL A 107 -17.44 12.05 -27.23
CA VAL A 107 -16.25 11.72 -26.43
C VAL A 107 -16.37 12.46 -25.09
N LEU A 108 -16.62 11.70 -24.03
CA LEU A 108 -16.74 12.19 -22.65
C LEU A 108 -15.36 12.29 -21.97
N ALA A 109 -14.45 11.38 -22.32
CA ALA A 109 -13.05 11.41 -21.89
C ALA A 109 -12.14 10.74 -22.93
N CYS A 110 -10.88 11.16 -23.00
CA CYS A 110 -9.87 10.51 -23.83
C CYS A 110 -8.44 10.83 -23.32
N GLY A 111 -7.46 10.03 -23.73
CA GLY A 111 -6.02 10.33 -23.65
C GLY A 111 -5.36 10.14 -22.27
N ILE A 112 -6.15 10.03 -21.21
CA ILE A 112 -5.69 9.68 -19.86
C ILE A 112 -5.75 8.15 -19.73
N GLU A 113 -4.72 7.54 -19.14
CA GLU A 113 -4.64 6.08 -18.87
C GLU A 113 -4.84 5.17 -20.09
N ASP A 114 -4.55 5.69 -21.29
CA ASP A 114 -4.85 5.02 -22.56
C ASP A 114 -6.30 4.48 -22.60
N ARG A 115 -7.24 5.26 -22.05
CA ARG A 115 -8.68 4.99 -22.06
C ARG A 115 -9.44 6.09 -22.78
N ALA A 116 -10.57 5.71 -23.37
CA ALA A 116 -11.59 6.61 -23.87
C ALA A 116 -12.94 6.26 -23.25
N LEU A 117 -13.69 7.28 -22.86
CA LEU A 117 -15.09 7.16 -22.44
C LEU A 117 -15.95 7.76 -23.57
N VAL A 118 -16.70 6.91 -24.25
CA VAL A 118 -17.42 7.26 -25.47
C VAL A 118 -18.89 6.92 -25.31
N ALA A 119 -19.74 7.94 -25.35
CA ALA A 119 -21.17 7.75 -25.53
C ALA A 119 -21.50 7.71 -27.04
N PHE A 120 -22.47 6.88 -27.43
CA PHE A 120 -22.92 6.76 -28.81
C PHE A 120 -24.41 6.45 -28.89
N ALA A 121 -25.06 6.89 -29.98
CA ALA A 121 -26.45 6.55 -30.24
C ALA A 121 -26.58 5.04 -30.48
N ALA A 122 -27.39 4.40 -29.63
CA ALA A 122 -27.64 2.97 -29.62
C ALA A 122 -29.13 2.74 -29.30
N PRO A 123 -30.03 2.86 -30.30
CA PRO A 123 -31.47 2.75 -30.08
C PRO A 123 -31.89 1.36 -29.60
N GLU A 124 -31.14 0.33 -29.99
CA GLU A 124 -31.37 -1.07 -29.59
C GLU A 124 -30.05 -1.73 -29.13
N PRO A 125 -30.11 -2.70 -28.19
CA PRO A 125 -28.99 -3.58 -27.85
C PRO A 125 -28.46 -4.33 -29.08
N GLY A 126 -27.15 -4.60 -29.11
CA GLY A 126 -26.51 -5.24 -30.26
C GLY A 126 -25.01 -4.99 -30.35
N ALA A 127 -24.41 -5.42 -31.47
CA ALA A 127 -23.00 -5.25 -31.75
C ALA A 127 -22.74 -3.99 -32.58
N TYR A 128 -21.93 -3.09 -32.04
CA TYR A 128 -21.45 -1.86 -32.67
C TYR A 128 -19.93 -2.02 -32.91
N ARG A 129 -19.35 -1.23 -33.83
CA ARG A 129 -17.90 -1.25 -34.09
C ARG A 129 -17.28 0.11 -33.81
N LEU A 130 -16.31 0.17 -32.89
CA LEU A 130 -15.50 1.35 -32.61
C LEU A 130 -14.19 1.28 -33.40
N TYR A 131 -13.98 2.22 -34.31
CA TYR A 131 -12.71 2.43 -35.01
C TYR A 131 -11.89 3.54 -34.33
N PHE A 132 -10.56 3.36 -34.31
CA PHE A 132 -9.60 4.30 -33.74
C PHE A 132 -8.20 4.20 -34.38
N GLY A 133 -7.28 5.07 -33.97
CA GLY A 133 -5.89 5.04 -34.41
C GLY A 133 -5.70 5.67 -35.80
N ASN A 134 -6.33 6.82 -36.04
CA ASN A 134 -6.12 7.66 -37.22
C ASN A 134 -5.59 9.05 -36.81
N PRO A 135 -4.27 9.31 -36.85
CA PRO A 135 -3.71 10.59 -36.41
C PRO A 135 -4.20 11.78 -37.25
N LYS A 136 -4.60 11.55 -38.51
CA LYS A 136 -5.08 12.58 -39.47
C LYS A 136 -6.61 12.65 -39.57
N ALA A 137 -7.34 12.03 -38.64
CA ALA A 137 -8.81 12.07 -38.67
C ALA A 137 -9.37 13.50 -38.65
N PRO A 138 -10.37 13.82 -39.48
CA PRO A 138 -11.17 15.03 -39.31
C PRO A 138 -12.02 14.90 -38.03
N ALA A 139 -12.58 16.02 -37.55
CA ALA A 139 -13.51 15.97 -36.41
C ALA A 139 -14.73 15.07 -36.73
N PRO A 140 -15.20 14.25 -35.78
CA PRO A 140 -16.40 13.43 -35.96
C PRO A 140 -17.67 14.28 -35.94
N ARG A 141 -18.78 13.69 -36.41
CA ARG A 141 -20.13 14.23 -36.14
C ARG A 141 -20.45 14.05 -34.65
N ARG A 142 -20.02 15.03 -33.84
CA ARG A 142 -20.35 15.07 -32.40
C ARG A 142 -21.83 15.37 -32.18
N ALA A 143 -22.41 14.73 -31.19
CA ALA A 143 -23.72 15.09 -30.63
C ALA A 143 -23.61 15.29 -29.12
N ASP A 144 -24.53 16.08 -28.55
CA ASP A 144 -24.84 16.05 -27.12
C ASP A 144 -25.90 14.97 -26.91
N LEU A 145 -25.46 13.78 -26.44
CA LEU A 145 -26.31 12.61 -26.27
C LEU A 145 -27.07 12.59 -24.93
N ARG A 146 -26.82 13.59 -24.07
CA ARG A 146 -27.58 13.86 -22.83
C ARG A 146 -27.78 12.65 -21.92
N ALA A 147 -26.70 11.93 -21.63
CA ALA A 147 -26.73 10.67 -20.93
C ALA A 147 -25.66 10.58 -19.84
N GLY A 148 -26.03 9.96 -18.71
CA GLY A 148 -25.13 9.67 -17.60
C GLY A 148 -24.67 10.87 -16.79
N LEU A 149 -23.69 10.59 -15.93
CA LEU A 149 -23.03 11.52 -15.03
C LEU A 149 -21.53 11.20 -15.04
N VAL A 150 -20.72 12.16 -15.45
CA VAL A 150 -19.26 12.05 -15.56
C VAL A 150 -18.63 12.83 -14.43
N LEU A 151 -17.81 12.15 -13.62
CA LEU A 151 -16.86 12.77 -12.71
C LEU A 151 -15.57 13.08 -13.47
N GLU A 152 -15.07 14.30 -13.34
CA GLU A 152 -13.70 14.71 -13.65
C GLU A 152 -12.98 15.05 -12.34
N SER A 153 -11.77 14.52 -12.14
CA SER A 153 -10.90 14.88 -11.02
C SER A 153 -9.72 15.72 -11.53
N ARG A 154 -9.41 16.82 -10.86
CA ARG A 154 -8.38 17.78 -11.27
C ARG A 154 -7.45 18.14 -10.11
N ALA A 155 -6.26 18.63 -10.45
CA ALA A 155 -5.39 19.29 -9.48
C ALA A 155 -6.05 20.59 -8.98
N LEU A 156 -5.80 20.97 -7.73
CA LEU A 156 -6.32 22.21 -7.17
C LEU A 156 -5.39 23.39 -7.54
N GLY A 157 -5.88 24.30 -8.38
CA GLY A 157 -5.18 25.54 -8.73
C GLY A 157 -5.23 26.59 -7.59
N PRO A 158 -4.40 27.65 -7.69
CA PRO A 158 -4.28 28.66 -6.65
C PRO A 158 -5.51 29.59 -6.58
N GLY A 159 -5.92 29.89 -5.34
CA GLY A 159 -7.03 30.77 -5.00
C GLY A 159 -7.85 30.22 -3.83
N ASP A 160 -8.83 31.02 -3.37
CA ASP A 160 -9.78 30.62 -2.34
C ASP A 160 -11.21 30.69 -2.91
N PRO A 161 -11.99 29.60 -2.85
CA PRO A 161 -13.32 29.45 -3.44
C PRO A 161 -14.40 30.10 -2.57
N ILE A 162 -14.26 31.40 -2.32
CA ILE A 162 -15.16 32.20 -1.47
C ILE A 162 -16.54 32.45 -2.10
N ASP A 163 -16.63 32.31 -3.43
CA ASP A 163 -17.87 32.34 -4.21
C ASP A 163 -17.69 31.60 -5.55
N TRP A 164 -18.75 31.55 -6.36
CA TRP A 164 -18.71 30.88 -7.66
C TRP A 164 -17.77 31.58 -8.67
N PRO A 165 -17.76 32.92 -8.84
CA PRO A 165 -16.75 33.61 -9.65
C PRO A 165 -15.30 33.26 -9.29
N ALA A 166 -14.95 33.19 -8.00
CA ALA A 166 -13.64 32.78 -7.54
C ALA A 166 -13.35 31.31 -7.88
N MET A 167 -14.33 30.40 -7.70
CA MET A 167 -14.20 29.01 -8.11
C MET A 167 -13.99 28.85 -9.62
N GLN A 168 -14.66 29.66 -10.45
CA GLN A 168 -14.44 29.68 -11.91
C GLN A 168 -12.99 30.09 -12.26
N GLN A 169 -12.41 31.05 -11.54
CA GLN A 169 -10.99 31.41 -11.70
C GLN A 169 -10.05 30.28 -11.27
N ILE A 170 -10.36 29.56 -10.18
CA ILE A 170 -9.60 28.38 -9.75
C ILE A 170 -9.67 27.29 -10.82
N LEU A 171 -10.85 26.97 -11.36
CA LEU A 171 -11.03 25.99 -12.44
C LEU A 171 -10.24 26.34 -13.70
N ALA A 172 -10.18 27.62 -14.07
CA ALA A 172 -9.36 28.11 -15.19
C ALA A 172 -7.85 27.93 -14.93
N LYS A 173 -7.41 28.08 -13.68
CA LYS A 173 -6.03 27.88 -13.23
C LYS A 173 -5.70 26.42 -12.86
N SER A 174 -6.61 25.47 -13.12
CA SER A 174 -6.50 24.05 -12.75
C SER A 174 -6.42 23.10 -13.97
N PRO A 175 -5.57 23.33 -15.00
CA PRO A 175 -5.65 22.62 -16.28
C PRO A 175 -5.37 21.11 -16.19
N GLN A 176 -4.64 20.65 -15.17
CA GLN A 176 -4.30 19.26 -14.98
C GLN A 176 -5.52 18.42 -14.54
N VAL A 177 -5.97 17.53 -15.42
CA VAL A 177 -6.99 16.51 -15.15
C VAL A 177 -6.28 15.21 -14.75
N HIS A 178 -6.64 14.64 -13.60
CA HIS A 178 -6.12 13.35 -13.14
C HIS A 178 -6.81 12.17 -13.80
N GLY A 179 -8.11 12.31 -14.10
CA GLY A 179 -8.92 11.28 -14.75
C GLY A 179 -10.37 11.68 -14.88
N ARG A 180 -11.15 10.87 -15.62
CA ARG A 180 -12.62 10.97 -15.70
C ARG A 180 -13.25 9.59 -15.58
N TRP A 181 -14.43 9.51 -14.98
CA TRP A 181 -15.12 8.24 -14.76
C TRP A 181 -16.65 8.42 -14.75
N LEU A 182 -17.40 7.39 -15.14
CA LEU A 182 -18.85 7.36 -14.94
C LEU A 182 -19.17 7.19 -13.47
N ARG A 183 -20.17 7.92 -12.98
CA ARG A 183 -20.70 7.78 -11.62
C ARG A 183 -22.21 7.54 -11.68
N PRO A 184 -22.76 6.65 -10.83
CA PRO A 184 -24.20 6.50 -10.71
C PRO A 184 -24.82 7.65 -9.91
N THR A 185 -24.06 8.31 -9.03
CA THR A 185 -24.53 9.39 -8.15
C THR A 185 -23.42 10.42 -7.88
N ILE A 186 -23.83 11.63 -7.49
CA ILE A 186 -22.93 12.62 -6.88
C ILE A 186 -22.81 12.28 -5.38
N ALA A 187 -22.05 11.22 -5.09
CA ALA A 187 -21.69 10.80 -3.74
C ALA A 187 -20.27 10.18 -3.76
N LEU A 188 -19.35 10.79 -3.00
CA LEU A 188 -17.95 10.37 -2.83
C LEU A 188 -17.49 10.62 -1.39
N GLY A 189 -16.60 9.77 -0.88
CA GLY A 189 -15.93 9.92 0.42
C GLY A 189 -14.40 9.98 0.35
N PHE A 190 -13.84 9.94 -0.86
CA PHE A 190 -12.41 10.09 -1.17
C PHE A 190 -12.26 10.44 -2.66
N ASN A 191 -11.07 10.84 -3.10
CA ASN A 191 -10.76 11.05 -4.52
C ASN A 191 -10.38 9.72 -5.20
N PRO A 192 -11.21 9.16 -6.11
CA PRO A 192 -10.92 7.87 -6.75
C PRO A 192 -9.99 7.98 -7.96
N LEU A 193 -9.58 9.19 -8.34
CA LEU A 193 -8.88 9.46 -9.60
C LEU A 193 -7.56 10.23 -9.44
N GLY A 194 -7.29 10.83 -8.28
CA GLY A 194 -6.09 11.66 -8.02
C GLY A 194 -5.75 11.73 -6.52
N PRO A 195 -4.96 12.73 -6.08
CA PRO A 195 -4.53 12.90 -4.69
C PRO A 195 -5.71 12.95 -3.72
N TRP A 196 -5.53 12.38 -2.54
CA TRP A 196 -6.60 12.24 -1.56
C TRP A 196 -6.82 13.45 -0.69
N ASP A 197 -5.75 14.19 -0.42
CA ASP A 197 -5.63 15.32 0.50
C ASP A 197 -5.87 16.68 -0.15
N HIS A 198 -6.02 16.74 -1.47
CA HIS A 198 -6.40 17.95 -2.20
C HIS A 198 -6.91 17.65 -3.62
N GLY A 199 -7.72 18.55 -4.17
CA GLY A 199 -8.17 18.45 -5.56
C GLY A 199 -9.47 19.17 -5.86
N ILE A 200 -10.00 18.89 -7.05
CA ILE A 200 -11.34 19.34 -7.49
C ILE A 200 -12.09 18.15 -8.08
N PHE A 201 -13.31 17.91 -7.61
CA PHE A 201 -14.32 17.13 -8.31
C PHE A 201 -15.17 18.06 -9.18
N ASN A 202 -15.32 17.69 -10.45
CA ASN A 202 -16.18 18.38 -11.40
C ASN A 202 -17.11 17.34 -12.04
N PHE A 203 -18.36 17.30 -11.60
CA PHE A 203 -19.38 16.41 -12.14
C PHE A 203 -20.20 17.17 -13.19
N THR A 204 -20.42 16.54 -14.35
CA THR A 204 -21.38 17.01 -15.36
C THR A 204 -22.30 15.86 -15.78
N GLY A 205 -23.60 16.11 -15.85
CA GLY A 205 -24.58 15.11 -16.25
C GLY A 205 -25.95 15.71 -16.53
N TRP A 206 -26.95 14.84 -16.62
CA TRP A 206 -28.34 15.21 -16.86
C TRP A 206 -29.27 14.54 -15.86
N LEU A 207 -30.17 15.30 -15.26
CA LEU A 207 -31.22 14.83 -14.36
C LEU A 207 -32.55 14.69 -15.10
N GLU A 208 -33.31 13.64 -14.79
CA GLU A 208 -34.69 13.45 -15.20
C GLU A 208 -35.63 13.95 -14.10
N CYS A 209 -36.17 15.15 -14.26
CA CYS A 209 -37.17 15.72 -13.36
C CYS A 209 -38.55 15.10 -13.67
N PRO A 210 -39.19 14.35 -12.76
CA PRO A 210 -40.42 13.61 -13.07
C PRO A 210 -41.68 14.47 -13.20
N ALA A 211 -41.66 15.70 -12.68
CA ALA A 211 -42.80 16.63 -12.64
C ALA A 211 -42.36 18.09 -12.81
N ASP A 212 -43.27 18.92 -13.30
CA ASP A 212 -43.16 20.38 -13.25
C ASP A 212 -43.22 20.88 -11.79
N GLY A 213 -42.51 21.97 -11.49
CA GLY A 213 -42.69 22.73 -10.26
C GLY A 213 -41.40 23.00 -9.49
N PRO A 214 -41.51 23.35 -8.19
CA PRO A 214 -40.37 23.76 -7.38
C PRO A 214 -39.58 22.57 -6.87
N TYR A 215 -38.29 22.52 -7.20
CA TYR A 215 -37.31 21.62 -6.62
C TYR A 215 -36.44 22.40 -5.63
N VAL A 216 -36.11 21.79 -4.50
CA VAL A 216 -35.03 22.25 -3.62
C VAL A 216 -33.84 21.33 -3.82
N PHE A 217 -32.65 21.90 -3.98
CA PHE A 217 -31.40 21.14 -4.01
C PHE A 217 -30.51 21.56 -2.85
N ALA A 218 -29.73 20.62 -2.34
CA ALA A 218 -28.75 20.87 -1.28
C ALA A 218 -27.40 20.21 -1.57
N THR A 219 -26.34 20.87 -1.13
CA THR A 219 -24.97 20.35 -1.14
C THR A 219 -24.50 20.05 0.28
N ASN A 220 -23.75 18.97 0.45
CA ASN A 220 -22.92 18.74 1.62
C ASN A 220 -21.56 18.22 1.14
N ALA A 221 -20.48 18.88 1.54
CA ALA A 221 -19.13 18.51 1.15
C ALA A 221 -18.13 18.91 2.24
N LEU A 222 -16.94 18.30 2.17
CA LEU A 222 -15.74 18.87 2.74
C LEU A 222 -15.26 19.99 1.82
N ASP A 223 -15.02 21.16 2.41
CA ASP A 223 -14.69 22.38 1.71
C ASP A 223 -15.70 22.77 0.61
N ALA A 224 -15.31 23.74 -0.23
CA ALA A 224 -16.22 24.46 -1.08
C ALA A 224 -16.97 23.58 -2.07
N SER A 225 -18.25 23.87 -2.24
CA SER A 225 -19.13 23.18 -3.19
C SER A 225 -20.11 24.13 -3.88
N PHE A 226 -20.36 23.87 -5.16
CA PHE A 226 -21.22 24.68 -6.04
C PHE A 226 -22.04 23.77 -6.95
N LEU A 227 -23.36 23.89 -6.89
CA LEU A 227 -24.31 23.13 -7.67
C LEU A 227 -25.06 24.03 -8.65
N LEU A 228 -25.00 23.68 -9.93
CA LEU A 228 -25.67 24.38 -11.00
C LEU A 228 -26.71 23.48 -11.68
N ILE A 229 -27.87 24.04 -11.97
CA ILE A 229 -28.92 23.41 -12.79
C ILE A 229 -29.17 24.32 -14.00
N ASP A 230 -29.09 23.75 -15.22
CA ASP A 230 -29.12 24.49 -16.49
C ASP A 230 -28.17 25.70 -16.53
N GLY A 231 -26.99 25.57 -15.92
CA GLY A 231 -25.98 26.64 -15.83
C GLY A 231 -26.30 27.77 -14.83
N ARG A 232 -27.40 27.67 -14.06
CA ARG A 232 -27.71 28.59 -12.97
C ARG A 232 -27.24 28.01 -11.64
N LEU A 233 -26.50 28.77 -10.84
CA LEU A 233 -26.13 28.36 -9.47
C LEU A 233 -27.40 28.26 -8.61
N VAL A 234 -27.67 27.08 -8.06
CA VAL A 234 -28.85 26.80 -7.23
C VAL A 234 -28.50 26.62 -5.76
N ALA A 235 -27.41 25.91 -5.46
CA ALA A 235 -26.94 25.71 -4.09
C ALA A 235 -25.41 25.82 -4.03
N SER A 236 -24.90 26.33 -2.92
CA SER A 236 -23.45 26.42 -2.69
C SER A 236 -23.12 26.48 -1.20
N TRP A 237 -21.94 25.99 -0.87
CA TRP A 237 -21.28 26.21 0.40
C TRP A 237 -19.83 26.56 0.08
N PRO A 238 -19.45 27.85 0.06
CA PRO A 238 -18.10 28.27 -0.30
C PRO A 238 -17.12 28.28 0.90
N GLY A 239 -15.82 28.33 0.59
CA GLY A 239 -14.74 28.42 1.56
C GLY A 239 -14.09 27.07 1.96
N TRP A 240 -13.25 27.11 2.99
CA TRP A 240 -12.55 25.94 3.54
C TRP A 240 -13.18 25.57 4.89
N HIS A 241 -13.75 24.38 5.01
CA HIS A 241 -14.59 23.99 6.16
C HIS A 241 -14.82 22.47 6.28
N GLY A 242 -15.11 22.01 7.51
CA GLY A 242 -15.64 20.67 7.77
C GLY A 242 -17.07 20.49 7.23
N PRO A 243 -17.64 19.26 7.25
CA PRO A 243 -18.93 18.96 6.63
C PRO A 243 -20.13 19.21 7.56
N GLN A 244 -19.90 19.54 8.84
CA GLN A 244 -20.95 19.56 9.88
C GLN A 244 -22.09 20.55 9.59
N GLY A 245 -21.81 21.69 8.93
CA GLY A 245 -22.85 22.66 8.51
C GLY A 245 -23.81 22.14 7.43
N GLY A 246 -23.40 21.14 6.66
CA GLY A 246 -24.19 20.57 5.55
C GLY A 246 -25.04 19.35 5.93
N GLU A 247 -24.82 18.74 7.10
CA GLU A 247 -25.42 17.44 7.48
C GLU A 247 -26.96 17.45 7.56
N ALA A 248 -27.58 18.62 7.76
CA ALA A 248 -29.03 18.81 7.77
C ALA A 248 -29.59 19.48 6.50
N GLY A 249 -28.79 19.63 5.43
CA GLY A 249 -29.20 20.33 4.21
C GLY A 249 -29.21 21.86 4.33
N GLY A 250 -28.44 22.43 5.26
CA GLY A 250 -28.39 23.88 5.50
C GLY A 250 -27.92 24.71 4.29
N HIS A 251 -27.18 24.10 3.37
CA HIS A 251 -26.68 24.74 2.15
C HIS A 251 -27.53 24.31 0.95
N GLN A 252 -28.68 24.97 0.83
CA GLN A 252 -29.73 24.66 -0.14
C GLN A 252 -30.19 25.87 -0.95
N GLY A 253 -30.84 25.61 -2.08
CA GLY A 253 -31.61 26.61 -2.81
C GLY A 253 -32.68 25.99 -3.70
N LYS A 254 -33.57 26.84 -4.19
CA LYS A 254 -34.82 26.45 -4.85
C LYS A 254 -34.85 26.94 -6.30
N ILE A 255 -35.32 26.09 -7.20
CA ILE A 255 -35.51 26.39 -8.62
C ILE A 255 -36.80 25.74 -9.14
N ASP A 256 -37.56 26.46 -9.95
CA ASP A 256 -38.71 25.88 -10.66
C ASP A 256 -38.23 25.23 -11.95
N LEU A 257 -38.51 23.93 -12.10
CA LEU A 257 -38.12 23.11 -13.24
C LEU A 257 -39.34 22.58 -13.99
N LYS A 258 -39.09 22.07 -15.19
CA LYS A 258 -40.09 21.36 -16.00
C LYS A 258 -39.89 19.86 -15.87
N LYS A 259 -40.91 19.09 -16.21
CA LYS A 259 -40.78 17.66 -16.42
C LYS A 259 -39.83 17.39 -17.59
N GLY A 260 -38.85 16.51 -17.39
CA GLY A 260 -37.90 16.08 -18.40
C GLY A 260 -36.44 16.33 -18.01
N LEU A 261 -35.57 16.43 -19.01
CA LEU A 261 -34.13 16.54 -18.82
C LEU A 261 -33.68 17.96 -18.47
N HIS A 262 -32.97 18.09 -17.36
CA HIS A 262 -32.25 19.28 -16.93
C HIS A 262 -30.76 18.97 -16.78
N ARG A 263 -29.89 19.90 -17.18
CA ARG A 263 -28.44 19.73 -17.02
C ARG A 263 -28.05 19.97 -15.56
N ILE A 264 -27.17 19.13 -15.02
CA ILE A 264 -26.55 19.31 -13.71
C ILE A 264 -25.04 19.42 -13.85
N ASP A 265 -24.47 20.43 -13.20
CA ASP A 265 -23.03 20.54 -12.96
C ASP A 265 -22.78 20.70 -11.47
N TYR A 266 -21.79 20.01 -10.93
CA TYR A 266 -21.42 20.10 -9.51
C TYR A 266 -19.91 20.13 -9.33
N VAL A 267 -19.43 21.19 -8.68
CA VAL A 267 -18.00 21.41 -8.42
C VAL A 267 -17.76 21.36 -6.92
N ASN A 268 -16.80 20.55 -6.48
CA ASN A 268 -16.29 20.57 -5.11
C ASN A 268 -14.76 20.69 -5.13
N ALA A 269 -14.21 21.65 -4.40
CA ALA A 269 -12.77 21.89 -4.29
C ALA A 269 -12.35 21.72 -2.84
N PHE A 270 -11.32 20.91 -2.58
CA PHE A 270 -10.97 20.43 -1.24
C PHE A 270 -9.47 20.50 -0.92
N ARG A 271 -9.17 20.74 0.36
CA ARG A 271 -7.85 20.74 1.01
C ARG A 271 -7.91 19.82 2.24
N GLY A 272 -8.21 18.55 1.98
CA GLY A 272 -8.39 17.49 2.95
C GLY A 272 -8.85 16.23 2.20
N HIS A 273 -9.47 15.27 2.90
CA HIS A 273 -10.08 14.13 2.21
C HIS A 273 -11.28 14.59 1.37
N GLY A 274 -11.22 14.46 0.04
CA GLY A 274 -12.31 14.91 -0.82
C GLY A 274 -13.58 14.09 -0.63
N ALA A 275 -14.63 14.69 -0.06
CA ALA A 275 -15.95 14.07 0.12
C ALA A 275 -17.08 15.03 -0.23
N CYS A 276 -18.11 14.52 -0.90
CA CYS A 276 -19.26 15.31 -1.34
C CYS A 276 -20.51 14.44 -1.53
N THR A 277 -21.68 15.05 -1.33
CA THR A 277 -22.99 14.50 -1.68
C THR A 277 -23.96 15.61 -2.10
N VAL A 278 -24.85 15.31 -3.04
CA VAL A 278 -25.94 16.22 -3.44
C VAL A 278 -27.30 15.59 -3.15
N GLY A 279 -28.20 16.39 -2.58
CA GLY A 279 -29.59 16.02 -2.32
C GLY A 279 -30.58 16.88 -3.10
N TRP A 280 -31.79 16.35 -3.26
CA TRP A 280 -32.95 17.06 -3.82
C TRP A 280 -34.22 16.79 -3.01
N GLN A 281 -35.19 17.69 -3.12
CA GLN A 281 -36.58 17.53 -2.73
C GLN A 281 -37.43 17.88 -3.95
N LYS A 282 -38.20 16.92 -4.46
CA LYS A 282 -39.08 17.13 -5.62
C LYS A 282 -40.36 17.86 -5.20
N PRO A 283 -41.15 18.42 -6.15
CA PRO A 283 -42.46 18.96 -5.86
C PRO A 283 -43.34 17.97 -5.08
N GLY A 284 -43.74 18.34 -3.86
CA GLY A 284 -44.58 17.52 -2.97
C GLY A 284 -43.85 16.48 -2.10
N ASP A 285 -42.53 16.28 -2.26
CA ASP A 285 -41.76 15.43 -1.34
C ASP A 285 -41.68 16.06 0.06
N PRO A 286 -41.70 15.28 1.16
CA PRO A 286 -41.72 15.82 2.52
C PRO A 286 -40.34 16.29 3.04
N ARG A 287 -39.24 15.94 2.37
CA ARG A 287 -37.87 16.26 2.78
C ARG A 287 -36.87 16.12 1.63
N ILE A 288 -35.69 16.70 1.80
CA ILE A 288 -34.53 16.43 0.95
C ILE A 288 -34.03 15.00 1.17
N VAL A 289 -33.67 14.33 0.08
CA VAL A 289 -32.99 13.02 0.04
C VAL A 289 -31.80 13.08 -0.92
N PRO A 290 -30.75 12.25 -0.77
CA PRO A 290 -29.69 12.12 -1.77
C PRO A 290 -30.28 11.84 -3.16
N ILE A 291 -29.71 12.45 -4.21
CA ILE A 291 -30.18 12.18 -5.59
C ILE A 291 -29.88 10.71 -5.95
N PRO A 292 -30.90 9.89 -6.23
CA PRO A 292 -30.73 8.47 -6.51
C PRO A 292 -30.20 8.24 -7.94
N ALA A 293 -29.62 7.08 -8.20
CA ALA A 293 -28.98 6.80 -9.50
C ALA A 293 -29.97 6.80 -10.67
N GLU A 294 -31.22 6.43 -10.39
CA GLU A 294 -32.35 6.38 -11.30
C GLU A 294 -32.77 7.76 -11.81
N ALA A 295 -32.40 8.83 -11.08
CA ALA A 295 -32.70 10.22 -11.46
C ALA A 295 -31.75 10.79 -12.52
N PHE A 296 -30.64 10.11 -12.84
CA PHE A 296 -29.75 10.53 -13.92
C PHE A 296 -30.17 9.92 -15.26
N ALA A 297 -29.97 10.67 -16.35
CA ALA A 297 -30.40 10.31 -17.69
C ALA A 297 -29.82 8.96 -18.15
N GLY A 298 -30.70 7.99 -18.41
CA GLY A 298 -30.31 6.59 -18.51
C GLY A 298 -29.62 6.18 -19.82
N TYR A 299 -28.70 5.22 -19.70
CA TYR A 299 -27.85 4.72 -20.78
C TYR A 299 -27.54 3.23 -20.63
N PHE A 300 -27.36 2.54 -21.75
CA PHE A 300 -26.86 1.17 -21.77
C PHE A 300 -25.36 1.12 -21.50
N VAL A 301 -24.89 0.07 -20.82
CA VAL A 301 -23.46 -0.20 -20.67
C VAL A 301 -22.98 -1.02 -21.87
N ALA A 302 -21.98 -0.50 -22.59
CA ALA A 302 -21.37 -1.19 -23.72
C ALA A 302 -20.04 -1.83 -23.31
N ARG A 303 -19.95 -3.16 -23.44
CA ARG A 303 -18.72 -3.92 -23.19
C ARG A 303 -17.85 -3.96 -24.44
N PHE A 304 -16.55 -3.74 -24.31
CA PHE A 304 -15.61 -3.85 -25.44
C PHE A 304 -15.11 -5.29 -25.63
N GLY A 305 -14.93 -5.69 -26.89
CA GLY A 305 -14.17 -6.87 -27.29
C GLY A 305 -12.68 -6.58 -27.49
N PRO A 306 -11.88 -7.60 -27.85
CA PRO A 306 -10.47 -7.44 -28.20
C PRO A 306 -10.27 -6.46 -29.36
N ALA A 307 -9.10 -5.84 -29.41
CA ALA A 307 -8.66 -5.05 -30.55
C ALA A 307 -8.25 -5.96 -31.72
N GLU A 308 -8.54 -5.49 -32.93
CA GLU A 308 -8.09 -6.07 -34.19
C GLU A 308 -7.62 -4.96 -35.13
N THR A 309 -6.73 -5.31 -36.07
CA THR A 309 -6.41 -4.50 -37.26
C THR A 309 -7.07 -5.14 -38.48
N LYS A 310 -6.91 -4.56 -39.68
CA LYS A 310 -7.45 -5.16 -40.92
C LYS A 310 -6.80 -6.51 -41.27
N GLU A 311 -5.62 -6.80 -40.72
CA GLU A 311 -4.92 -8.08 -40.84
C GLU A 311 -5.42 -9.14 -39.86
N GLY A 312 -6.19 -8.76 -38.82
CA GLY A 312 -6.79 -9.67 -37.85
C GLY A 312 -6.60 -9.26 -36.37
N PRO A 313 -6.89 -10.18 -35.43
CA PRO A 313 -6.76 -9.92 -33.98
C PRO A 313 -5.32 -9.61 -33.57
N VAL A 314 -5.14 -8.65 -32.66
CA VAL A 314 -3.83 -8.29 -32.09
C VAL A 314 -3.73 -8.65 -30.60
N PRO A 315 -2.52 -8.84 -30.03
CA PRO A 315 -2.34 -9.02 -28.59
C PRO A 315 -2.96 -7.85 -27.84
N ASP A 316 -3.83 -8.13 -26.88
CA ASP A 316 -4.67 -7.12 -26.22
C ASP A 316 -5.10 -7.61 -24.83
N PHE A 317 -5.26 -6.67 -23.88
CA PHE A 317 -5.57 -7.00 -22.48
C PHE A 317 -6.44 -5.95 -21.81
N TYR A 318 -7.09 -6.36 -20.71
CA TYR A 318 -7.76 -5.47 -19.76
C TYR A 318 -7.22 -5.68 -18.34
N TRP A 319 -7.56 -4.74 -17.46
CA TRP A 319 -7.20 -4.78 -16.05
C TRP A 319 -8.35 -4.27 -15.17
N TYR A 320 -8.41 -4.76 -13.94
CA TYR A 320 -9.28 -4.23 -12.90
C TYR A 320 -8.59 -4.26 -11.53
N PHE A 321 -8.96 -3.31 -10.68
CA PHE A 321 -8.53 -3.26 -9.28
C PHE A 321 -9.33 -4.29 -8.49
N GLU A 322 -8.65 -5.23 -7.84
CA GLU A 322 -9.30 -6.27 -7.06
C GLU A 322 -9.52 -5.82 -5.62
N ASP A 323 -8.47 -5.28 -5.01
CA ASP A 323 -8.44 -4.87 -3.61
C ASP A 323 -7.26 -3.93 -3.28
N ASP A 324 -7.38 -3.22 -2.16
CA ASP A 324 -6.35 -2.31 -1.63
C ASP A 324 -5.97 -2.74 -0.21
N LEU A 325 -4.67 -2.88 0.05
CA LEU A 325 -4.10 -2.98 1.38
C LEU A 325 -3.59 -1.60 1.79
N GLY A 326 -4.37 -0.90 2.61
CA GLY A 326 -4.04 0.43 3.11
C GLY A 326 -3.96 0.48 4.63
N TYR A 327 -2.88 1.04 5.16
CA TYR A 327 -2.69 1.39 6.57
C TYR A 327 -1.91 2.71 6.63
N GLU A 328 -2.37 3.69 7.43
CA GLU A 328 -1.68 4.97 7.68
C GLU A 328 -1.03 5.66 6.45
N GLY A 329 -1.74 5.79 5.32
CA GLY A 329 -1.18 6.47 4.15
C GLY A 329 -0.30 5.60 3.24
N ARG A 330 -0.15 4.30 3.52
CA ARG A 330 0.61 3.31 2.73
C ARG A 330 -0.32 2.43 1.87
N PRO A 331 -0.66 2.80 0.62
CA PRO A 331 -1.53 1.99 -0.23
C PRO A 331 -0.76 1.01 -1.13
N VAL A 332 -0.84 -0.29 -0.83
CA VAL A 332 -0.49 -1.35 -1.78
C VAL A 332 -1.76 -1.75 -2.55
N THR A 333 -1.75 -1.54 -3.87
CA THR A 333 -2.91 -1.75 -4.75
C THR A 333 -2.75 -3.07 -5.52
N SER A 334 -3.78 -3.92 -5.48
CA SER A 334 -3.80 -5.18 -6.24
C SER A 334 -4.58 -5.04 -7.55
N VAL A 335 -3.95 -5.45 -8.66
CA VAL A 335 -4.47 -5.28 -10.02
C VAL A 335 -4.45 -6.62 -10.74
N GLN A 336 -5.63 -7.12 -11.10
CA GLN A 336 -5.74 -8.30 -11.96
C GLN A 336 -5.58 -7.87 -13.42
N PHE A 337 -4.65 -8.50 -14.12
CA PHE A 337 -4.46 -8.39 -15.56
C PHE A 337 -5.01 -9.63 -16.28
N ARG A 338 -5.65 -9.44 -17.43
CA ARG A 338 -6.24 -10.53 -18.23
C ARG A 338 -6.11 -10.28 -19.73
N PRO A 339 -5.64 -11.24 -20.53
CA PRO A 339 -5.69 -11.16 -21.99
C PRO A 339 -7.14 -11.12 -22.50
N LEU A 340 -7.38 -10.37 -23.57
CA LEU A 340 -8.63 -10.35 -24.34
C LEU A 340 -8.54 -11.20 -25.61
N SER A 341 -7.32 -11.38 -26.11
CA SER A 341 -6.96 -12.33 -27.17
C SER A 341 -6.76 -13.73 -26.58
N ARG A 342 -7.06 -14.79 -27.35
CA ARG A 342 -6.84 -16.20 -26.94
C ARG A 342 -5.36 -16.44 -26.63
N ALA A 343 -5.00 -16.51 -25.35
CA ALA A 343 -3.62 -16.45 -24.90
C ALA A 343 -3.16 -17.79 -24.31
N GLN A 344 -2.05 -18.31 -24.81
CA GLN A 344 -1.21 -19.28 -24.11
C GLN A 344 0.22 -18.77 -24.16
N GLY A 345 0.95 -18.85 -23.04
CA GLY A 345 2.31 -18.33 -22.95
C GLY A 345 2.42 -16.79 -23.00
N ALA A 346 1.42 -16.08 -22.44
CA ALA A 346 1.52 -14.64 -22.22
C ALA A 346 2.67 -14.32 -21.25
N ARG A 347 3.38 -13.21 -21.49
CA ARG A 347 4.40 -12.65 -20.60
C ARG A 347 4.09 -11.20 -20.30
N TRP A 348 4.33 -10.78 -19.08
CA TRP A 348 3.97 -9.47 -18.56
C TRP A 348 5.19 -8.75 -18.01
N ALA A 349 5.27 -7.44 -18.27
CA ALA A 349 6.12 -6.51 -17.54
C ALA A 349 5.21 -5.38 -17.03
N PHE A 350 5.17 -5.18 -15.71
CA PHE A 350 4.16 -4.33 -15.08
C PHE A 350 4.53 -2.84 -15.02
N GLY A 351 5.71 -2.48 -15.51
CA GLY A 351 6.22 -1.10 -15.56
C GLY A 351 6.93 -0.62 -14.29
N ASP A 352 6.94 -1.44 -13.24
CA ASP A 352 7.60 -1.23 -11.93
C ASP A 352 8.86 -2.11 -11.77
N GLY A 353 9.33 -2.73 -12.85
CA GLY A 353 10.43 -3.69 -12.84
C GLY A 353 10.05 -5.13 -12.52
N VAL A 354 8.79 -5.42 -12.16
CA VAL A 354 8.30 -6.78 -11.93
C VAL A 354 7.76 -7.37 -13.25
N THR A 355 7.91 -8.69 -13.39
CA THR A 355 7.43 -9.46 -14.55
C THR A 355 6.69 -10.72 -14.13
N ALA A 356 5.84 -11.26 -15.00
CA ALA A 356 5.16 -12.54 -14.78
C ALA A 356 5.00 -13.35 -16.08
N ALA A 357 4.91 -14.67 -15.95
CA ALA A 357 4.61 -15.62 -17.03
C ALA A 357 3.26 -16.35 -16.84
N GLU A 358 2.46 -15.95 -15.85
CA GLU A 358 1.08 -16.39 -15.67
C GLU A 358 0.20 -15.82 -16.81
N GLU A 359 -0.82 -16.57 -17.24
CA GLU A 359 -1.75 -16.10 -18.29
C GLU A 359 -2.51 -14.84 -17.85
N ALA A 360 -3.05 -14.88 -16.62
CA ALA A 360 -3.83 -13.81 -16.00
C ALA A 360 -3.26 -13.50 -14.60
N PRO A 361 -2.15 -12.73 -14.49
CA PRO A 361 -1.52 -12.44 -13.21
C PRO A 361 -2.33 -11.41 -12.41
N LEU A 362 -2.44 -11.65 -11.11
CA LEU A 362 -2.79 -10.63 -10.12
C LEU A 362 -1.48 -10.03 -9.61
N HIS A 363 -1.22 -8.77 -9.93
CA HIS A 363 -0.01 -8.06 -9.54
C HIS A 363 -0.27 -7.11 -8.36
N LEU A 364 0.73 -6.96 -7.49
CA LEU A 364 0.70 -6.01 -6.36
C LEU A 364 1.66 -4.87 -6.65
N TYR A 365 1.11 -3.67 -6.79
CA TYR A 365 1.88 -2.44 -6.89
C TYR A 365 2.06 -1.84 -5.50
N LEU A 366 3.32 -1.64 -5.12
CA LEU A 366 3.71 -1.10 -3.81
C LEU A 366 3.62 0.43 -3.72
N GLU A 367 3.39 1.08 -4.86
CA GLU A 367 3.23 2.53 -4.98
C GLU A 367 2.09 2.87 -5.93
N SER A 368 1.39 3.98 -5.67
CA SER A 368 0.45 4.57 -6.63
C SER A 368 1.22 5.32 -7.73
N GLY A 369 0.79 5.20 -8.98
CA GLY A 369 1.52 5.76 -10.12
C GLY A 369 0.91 5.38 -11.47
N ILE A 370 1.48 5.88 -12.57
CA ILE A 370 1.07 5.51 -13.92
C ILE A 370 2.14 4.62 -14.54
N TYR A 371 1.83 3.35 -14.76
CA TYR A 371 2.78 2.33 -15.17
C TYR A 371 2.57 1.89 -16.63
N PRO A 372 3.65 1.77 -17.45
CA PRO A 372 3.57 1.26 -18.82
C PRO A 372 3.52 -0.28 -18.82
N VAL A 373 2.34 -0.84 -18.57
CA VAL A 373 2.13 -2.30 -18.53
C VAL A 373 2.22 -2.88 -19.93
N THR A 374 3.11 -3.85 -20.12
CA THR A 374 3.35 -4.51 -21.41
C THR A 374 3.00 -5.99 -21.33
N MET A 375 2.10 -6.45 -22.21
CA MET A 375 1.82 -7.87 -22.44
C MET A 375 2.47 -8.29 -23.75
N THR A 376 3.17 -9.44 -23.75
CA THR A 376 3.74 -10.08 -24.93
C THR A 376 3.11 -11.46 -25.14
N LEU A 377 2.63 -11.72 -26.34
CA LEU A 377 1.96 -12.97 -26.72
C LEU A 377 2.38 -13.34 -28.16
N GLY A 378 2.85 -14.57 -28.38
CA GLY A 378 3.24 -15.05 -29.71
C GLY A 378 4.38 -14.27 -30.39
N GLY A 379 5.20 -13.55 -29.60
CA GLY A 379 6.27 -12.68 -30.12
C GLY A 379 5.85 -11.25 -30.45
N ALA A 380 4.55 -10.91 -30.37
CA ALA A 380 4.04 -9.56 -30.52
C ALA A 380 3.65 -8.97 -29.15
N SER A 381 3.77 -7.65 -29.00
CA SER A 381 3.58 -6.96 -27.72
C SER A 381 2.58 -5.80 -27.82
N VAL A 382 1.93 -5.49 -26.69
CA VAL A 382 1.09 -4.31 -26.49
C VAL A 382 1.44 -3.67 -25.16
N THR A 383 1.57 -2.34 -25.13
CA THR A 383 1.79 -1.54 -23.93
C THR A 383 0.59 -0.62 -23.69
N GLN A 384 0.12 -0.50 -22.44
CA GLN A 384 -0.94 0.42 -22.03
C GLN A 384 -0.57 1.08 -20.69
N ARG A 385 -0.83 2.38 -20.55
CA ARG A 385 -0.60 3.15 -19.32
C ARG A 385 -1.69 2.89 -18.30
N VAL A 386 -1.34 2.27 -17.17
CA VAL A 386 -2.26 1.93 -16.08
C VAL A 386 -2.03 2.87 -14.90
N ALA A 387 -3.00 3.73 -14.57
CA ALA A 387 -2.94 4.50 -13.32
C ALA A 387 -3.36 3.62 -12.15
N VAL A 388 -2.38 3.13 -11.42
CA VAL A 388 -2.57 2.40 -10.18
C VAL A 388 -2.82 3.39 -9.07
N ARG A 389 -3.98 3.25 -8.41
CA ARG A 389 -4.42 4.07 -7.31
C ARG A 389 -5.45 3.33 -6.46
N PRO A 390 -5.54 3.62 -5.16
CA PRO A 390 -6.56 3.12 -4.27
C PRO A 390 -8.00 3.34 -4.77
N THR A 391 -8.83 2.32 -4.58
CA THR A 391 -10.23 2.27 -5.07
C THR A 391 -11.29 2.22 -3.98
N ARG A 392 -10.93 2.05 -2.69
CA ARG A 392 -11.88 1.88 -1.58
C ARG A 392 -11.69 2.81 -0.37
N GLY A 393 -10.77 3.77 -0.42
CA GLY A 393 -10.39 4.56 0.77
C GLY A 393 -9.51 3.77 1.76
N HIS A 394 -8.84 4.43 2.72
CA HIS A 394 -8.04 3.75 3.76
C HIS A 394 -8.93 3.07 4.83
N LEU A 395 -10.20 2.81 4.53
CA LEU A 395 -11.20 2.19 5.38
C LEU A 395 -10.98 0.67 5.55
N GLY A 396 -9.75 0.20 5.35
CA GLY A 396 -9.33 -1.19 5.37
C GLY A 396 -9.35 -1.79 6.77
N ARG A 397 -10.54 -2.06 7.33
CA ARG A 397 -10.76 -2.79 8.60
C ARG A 397 -10.33 -4.27 8.57
N ARG A 398 -9.30 -4.60 7.78
CA ARG A 398 -8.78 -5.95 7.48
C ARG A 398 -7.29 -5.93 7.08
N TYR A 399 -6.50 -4.95 7.54
CA TYR A 399 -5.05 -4.93 7.26
C TYR A 399 -4.37 -6.19 7.81
N GLU A 400 -4.50 -6.41 9.12
CA GLU A 400 -4.02 -7.59 9.85
C GLU A 400 -4.47 -8.93 9.24
N GLN A 401 -5.68 -8.99 8.68
CA GLN A 401 -6.25 -10.21 8.09
C GLN A 401 -5.68 -10.53 6.69
N ARG A 402 -5.05 -9.57 6.01
CA ARG A 402 -4.65 -9.69 4.60
C ARG A 402 -3.15 -9.50 4.36
N ILE A 403 -2.44 -8.82 5.26
CA ILE A 403 -1.00 -8.53 5.14
C ILE A 403 -0.19 -9.80 4.84
N GLU A 404 -0.52 -10.93 5.47
CA GLU A 404 0.11 -12.24 5.22
C GLU A 404 0.05 -12.72 3.76
N ALA A 405 -1.09 -12.51 3.09
CA ALA A 405 -1.27 -12.92 1.70
C ALA A 405 -0.49 -12.01 0.74
N TYR A 406 -0.42 -10.72 1.04
CA TYR A 406 0.36 -9.75 0.28
C TYR A 406 1.87 -10.00 0.47
N ALA A 407 2.30 -10.15 1.72
CA ALA A 407 3.69 -10.46 2.10
C ALA A 407 4.20 -11.74 1.44
N LYS A 408 3.38 -12.81 1.40
CA LYS A 408 3.72 -14.04 0.67
C LYS A 408 3.98 -13.81 -0.82
N ARG A 409 3.25 -12.89 -1.48
CA ARG A 409 3.39 -12.65 -2.91
C ARG A 409 4.55 -11.72 -3.25
N ILE A 410 4.82 -10.71 -2.42
CA ILE A 410 5.91 -9.75 -2.65
C ILE A 410 7.27 -10.23 -2.16
N ALA A 411 7.34 -11.23 -1.27
CA ALA A 411 8.61 -11.74 -0.74
C ALA A 411 9.61 -12.14 -1.86
N ASP A 412 9.12 -12.65 -2.98
CA ASP A 412 9.94 -13.09 -4.11
C ASP A 412 10.08 -12.05 -5.24
N TYR A 413 9.60 -10.81 -5.03
CA TYR A 413 9.73 -9.76 -6.04
C TYR A 413 11.20 -9.39 -6.33
N PRO A 414 11.54 -9.05 -7.59
CA PRO A 414 12.87 -8.61 -7.96
C PRO A 414 13.19 -7.25 -7.34
N VAL A 415 14.29 -7.15 -6.59
CA VAL A 415 14.64 -5.91 -5.89
C VAL A 415 15.39 -4.88 -6.75
N ASP A 416 15.90 -5.27 -7.92
CA ASP A 416 16.67 -4.39 -8.80
C ASP A 416 15.79 -3.47 -9.65
N GLY A 417 14.60 -3.95 -10.03
CA GLY A 417 13.64 -3.18 -10.83
C GLY A 417 12.78 -2.20 -10.04
N LEU A 418 12.57 -2.46 -8.74
CA LEU A 418 11.72 -1.64 -7.87
C LEU A 418 12.36 -0.27 -7.54
N SER A 419 11.50 0.72 -7.31
CA SER A 419 11.88 2.03 -6.76
C SER A 419 12.33 1.92 -5.30
N GLN A 420 13.00 2.96 -4.79
CA GLN A 420 13.35 3.02 -3.36
C GLN A 420 12.11 2.93 -2.48
N ALA A 421 11.03 3.68 -2.76
CA ALA A 421 9.83 3.68 -1.92
C ALA A 421 9.09 2.32 -1.96
N ALA A 422 8.99 1.69 -3.13
CA ALA A 422 8.49 0.31 -3.23
C ALA A 422 9.33 -0.68 -2.41
N LEU A 423 10.65 -0.56 -2.41
CA LEU A 423 11.52 -1.42 -1.61
C LEU A 423 11.34 -1.22 -0.10
N LEU A 424 11.06 0.01 0.34
CA LEU A 424 10.76 0.29 1.75
C LEU A 424 9.42 -0.33 2.16
N GLU A 425 8.38 -0.21 1.33
CA GLU A 425 7.08 -0.85 1.62
C GLU A 425 7.17 -2.38 1.59
N MET A 426 7.90 -2.95 0.62
CA MET A 426 8.20 -4.40 0.59
C MET A 426 8.91 -4.85 1.87
N GLY A 427 9.94 -4.11 2.29
CA GLY A 427 10.71 -4.43 3.47
C GLY A 427 9.88 -4.35 4.75
N GLN A 428 9.05 -3.32 4.88
CA GLN A 428 8.15 -3.11 6.00
C GLN A 428 7.10 -4.22 6.09
N ILE A 429 6.40 -4.56 5.01
CA ILE A 429 5.39 -5.64 4.99
C ILE A 429 6.03 -7.01 5.29
N CYS A 430 7.22 -7.28 4.75
CA CYS A 430 7.95 -8.51 5.07
C CYS A 430 8.38 -8.55 6.54
N HIS A 431 8.85 -7.43 7.11
CA HIS A 431 9.24 -7.33 8.52
C HIS A 431 8.04 -7.52 9.46
N GLU A 432 6.93 -6.79 9.25
CA GLU A 432 5.70 -6.90 10.05
C GLU A 432 5.16 -8.34 10.08
N THR A 433 5.34 -9.10 8.99
CA THR A 433 4.92 -10.51 8.87
C THR A 433 6.05 -11.53 9.08
N ARG A 434 7.17 -11.11 9.69
CA ARG A 434 8.31 -11.97 10.09
C ARG A 434 9.00 -12.73 8.93
N ARG A 435 8.85 -12.27 7.68
CA ARG A 435 9.57 -12.76 6.49
C ARG A 435 10.91 -12.05 6.34
N PHE A 436 11.81 -12.30 7.30
CA PHE A 436 13.02 -11.50 7.47
C PHE A 436 13.97 -11.53 6.26
N ASP A 437 14.09 -12.62 5.51
CA ASP A 437 14.89 -12.66 4.27
C ASP A 437 14.39 -11.68 3.21
N GLY A 438 13.07 -11.59 3.03
CA GLY A 438 12.43 -10.62 2.13
C GLY A 438 12.65 -9.18 2.61
N ALA A 439 12.54 -8.96 3.93
CA ALA A 439 12.81 -7.66 4.55
C ALA A 439 14.26 -7.21 4.37
N ILE A 440 15.22 -8.09 4.65
CA ILE A 440 16.67 -7.86 4.47
C ILE A 440 16.98 -7.53 3.01
N ARG A 441 16.48 -8.35 2.05
CA ARG A 441 16.68 -8.11 0.62
C ARG A 441 16.18 -6.73 0.19
N ALA A 442 14.96 -6.36 0.60
CA ALA A 442 14.34 -5.11 0.20
C ALA A 442 15.01 -3.88 0.83
N PHE A 443 15.23 -3.89 2.15
CA PHE A 443 15.90 -2.80 2.86
C PHE A 443 17.37 -2.63 2.42
N ARG A 444 18.12 -3.71 2.18
CA ARG A 444 19.50 -3.62 1.65
C ARG A 444 19.51 -2.98 0.26
N ALA A 445 18.56 -3.35 -0.60
CA ALA A 445 18.42 -2.78 -1.93
C ALA A 445 17.98 -1.30 -1.91
N ALA A 446 17.14 -0.89 -0.96
CA ALA A 446 16.81 0.52 -0.73
C ALA A 446 18.04 1.30 -0.26
N ALA A 447 18.72 0.81 0.79
CA ALA A 447 19.94 1.40 1.33
C ALA A 447 21.04 1.60 0.28
N ALA A 448 21.20 0.67 -0.66
CA ALA A 448 22.18 0.76 -1.74
C ALA A 448 21.90 1.89 -2.76
N ARG A 449 20.64 2.36 -2.87
CA ARG A 449 20.24 3.44 -3.79
C ARG A 449 20.40 4.84 -3.19
N ILE A 450 20.49 4.95 -1.87
CA ILE A 450 20.61 6.23 -1.17
C ILE A 450 21.97 6.88 -1.48
N LYS A 451 21.93 8.11 -2.01
CA LYS A 451 23.12 8.92 -2.26
C LYS A 451 23.52 9.64 -0.97
N PRO A 452 24.83 9.75 -0.65
CA PRO A 452 25.28 10.56 0.47
C PRO A 452 24.87 12.03 0.28
N GLY A 453 24.29 12.66 1.31
CA GLY A 453 23.91 14.06 1.28
C GLY A 453 23.02 14.47 2.46
N PRO A 454 22.89 15.78 2.74
CA PRO A 454 22.04 16.32 3.81
C PRO A 454 20.55 16.41 3.41
N GLU A 455 20.19 16.11 2.16
CA GLU A 455 18.82 16.22 1.66
C GLU A 455 17.96 15.04 2.08
N ARG A 456 17.36 15.18 3.28
CA ARG A 456 16.07 14.57 3.67
C ARG A 456 15.95 13.05 3.53
N ASP A 457 16.80 12.33 4.25
CA ASP A 457 16.43 11.04 4.86
C ASP A 457 16.09 11.30 6.34
N PRO A 458 14.79 11.52 6.70
CA PRO A 458 14.40 12.02 8.01
C PRO A 458 14.26 10.87 9.03
N GLY A 459 15.37 10.17 9.29
CA GLY A 459 15.47 9.21 10.39
C GLY A 459 14.59 7.97 10.21
N GLU A 460 14.64 7.34 9.04
CA GLU A 460 13.79 6.20 8.76
C GLU A 460 14.09 5.00 9.69
N SER A 461 13.07 4.56 10.44
CA SER A 461 13.21 3.48 11.44
C SER A 461 13.69 2.15 10.86
N TRP A 462 13.58 1.95 9.55
CA TRP A 462 13.96 0.68 8.91
C TRP A 462 15.46 0.44 8.83
N TYR A 463 16.32 1.47 8.83
CA TYR A 463 17.77 1.22 8.90
C TYR A 463 18.13 0.55 10.24
N TYR A 464 17.52 1.00 11.33
CA TYR A 464 17.68 0.39 12.64
C TYR A 464 17.10 -1.03 12.68
N ARG A 465 15.93 -1.26 12.06
CA ARG A 465 15.41 -2.63 11.87
C ARG A 465 16.35 -3.51 11.06
N LEU A 466 16.94 -3.01 9.98
CA LEU A 466 17.90 -3.77 9.16
C LEU A 466 19.16 -4.11 9.95
N PHE A 467 19.67 -3.17 10.75
CA PHE A 467 20.76 -3.42 11.70
C PHE A 467 20.38 -4.51 12.72
N GLU A 468 19.20 -4.41 13.34
CA GLU A 468 18.68 -5.39 14.30
C GLU A 468 18.56 -6.78 13.67
N LEU A 469 17.97 -6.89 12.47
CA LEU A 469 17.86 -8.14 11.71
C LEU A 469 19.23 -8.78 11.44
N TYR A 470 20.23 -8.00 11.00
CA TYR A 470 21.56 -8.54 10.76
C TYR A 470 22.28 -8.93 12.07
N ARG A 471 22.18 -8.12 13.13
CA ARG A 471 22.79 -8.39 14.45
C ARG A 471 22.21 -9.63 15.11
N ASP A 472 20.91 -9.86 14.95
CA ASP A 472 20.19 -11.00 15.55
C ASP A 472 20.38 -12.30 14.76
N ASP A 473 20.61 -12.21 13.45
CA ASP A 473 20.97 -13.34 12.57
C ASP A 473 22.49 -13.61 12.54
N GLY A 474 23.28 -12.89 13.36
CA GLY A 474 24.74 -13.07 13.47
C GLY A 474 25.55 -12.53 12.27
N LYS A 475 24.92 -11.80 11.35
CA LYS A 475 25.54 -11.20 10.15
C LYS A 475 26.26 -9.89 10.51
N PHE A 476 27.28 -9.97 11.36
CA PHE A 476 27.93 -8.80 11.94
C PHE A 476 28.63 -7.88 10.94
N ASP A 477 29.17 -8.41 9.82
CA ASP A 477 29.73 -7.55 8.74
C ASP A 477 28.64 -6.69 8.09
N ASP A 478 27.45 -7.26 7.87
CA ASP A 478 26.32 -6.53 7.32
C ASP A 478 25.73 -5.52 8.32
N ALA A 479 25.71 -5.86 9.62
CA ALA A 479 25.32 -4.92 10.68
C ALA A 479 26.29 -3.73 10.77
N LEU A 480 27.61 -3.96 10.72
CA LEU A 480 28.62 -2.90 10.67
C LEU A 480 28.49 -2.06 9.39
N TRP A 481 28.20 -2.69 8.25
CA TRP A 481 27.90 -1.98 7.00
C TRP A 481 26.68 -1.06 7.14
N VAL A 482 25.62 -1.47 7.83
CA VAL A 482 24.47 -0.57 8.11
C VAL A 482 24.90 0.63 8.95
N CYS A 483 25.72 0.43 9.99
CA CYS A 483 26.26 1.55 10.77
C CYS A 483 27.08 2.52 9.89
N ASP A 484 27.91 2.00 8.98
CA ASP A 484 28.68 2.84 8.06
C ASP A 484 27.79 3.57 7.05
N ARG A 485 26.65 2.98 6.63
CA ARG A 485 25.64 3.69 5.82
C ARG A 485 24.99 4.84 6.59
N LEU A 486 24.57 4.62 7.84
CA LEU A 486 24.00 5.67 8.70
C LEU A 486 24.97 6.85 8.89
N LEU A 487 26.27 6.58 9.02
CA LEU A 487 27.31 7.60 9.16
C LEU A 487 27.58 8.40 7.87
N LEU A 488 27.22 7.88 6.69
CA LEU A 488 27.31 8.59 5.41
C LEU A 488 26.11 9.53 5.14
N THR A 489 25.04 9.42 5.93
CA THR A 489 23.83 10.25 5.85
C THR A 489 23.49 10.92 7.20
N PRO A 490 24.42 11.72 7.77
CA PRO A 490 24.21 12.36 9.06
C PRO A 490 23.12 13.44 8.96
N TYR A 491 22.15 13.40 9.89
CA TYR A 491 21.05 14.38 9.97
C TYR A 491 21.31 15.42 11.08
N ASN A 492 21.78 14.95 12.23
CA ASN A 492 22.24 15.75 13.35
C ASN A 492 23.27 14.95 14.15
N GLU A 493 23.93 15.58 15.13
CA GLU A 493 24.93 14.91 15.97
C GLU A 493 24.38 13.71 16.77
N GLY A 494 23.10 13.75 17.19
CA GLY A 494 22.45 12.60 17.84
C GLY A 494 22.30 11.37 16.93
N HIS A 495 22.03 11.58 15.63
CA HIS A 495 22.03 10.52 14.63
C HIS A 495 23.43 9.87 14.52
N VAL A 496 24.49 10.69 14.47
CA VAL A 496 25.87 10.19 14.45
C VAL A 496 26.21 9.46 15.75
N ALA A 497 25.81 9.99 16.90
CA ALA A 497 26.01 9.35 18.20
C ALA A 497 25.36 7.96 18.28
N ARG A 498 24.11 7.84 17.82
CA ARG A 498 23.39 6.56 17.71
C ARG A 498 24.10 5.58 16.79
N ALA A 499 24.46 5.99 15.57
CA ALA A 499 25.13 5.13 14.60
C ALA A 499 26.49 4.62 15.10
N LEU A 500 27.30 5.50 15.74
CA LEU A 500 28.55 5.13 16.38
C LEU A 500 28.35 4.19 17.57
N TYR A 501 27.29 4.36 18.38
CA TYR A 501 27.03 3.50 19.54
C TYR A 501 26.61 2.08 19.13
N LEU A 502 25.78 1.97 18.09
CA LEU A 502 25.42 0.68 17.49
C LEU A 502 26.66 -0.02 16.91
N LYS A 503 27.53 0.73 16.23
CA LYS A 503 28.83 0.23 15.74
C LYS A 503 29.73 -0.27 16.88
N ALA A 504 29.90 0.55 17.92
CA ALA A 504 30.69 0.19 19.10
C ALA A 504 30.17 -1.08 19.80
N THR A 505 28.84 -1.25 19.84
CA THR A 505 28.21 -2.44 20.43
C THR A 505 28.56 -3.71 19.65
N VAL A 506 28.43 -3.72 18.32
CA VAL A 506 28.82 -4.89 17.50
C VAL A 506 30.32 -5.17 17.58
N LEU A 507 31.15 -4.11 17.56
CA LEU A 507 32.61 -4.28 17.71
C LEU A 507 32.99 -4.91 19.06
N TYR A 508 32.39 -4.46 20.16
CA TYR A 508 32.74 -4.92 21.50
C TYR A 508 32.09 -6.24 21.93
N ASP A 509 30.82 -6.46 21.60
CA ASP A 509 30.03 -7.60 22.11
C ASP A 509 30.06 -8.81 21.16
N ASP A 510 30.30 -8.60 19.86
CA ASP A 510 30.25 -9.64 18.82
C ASP A 510 31.57 -9.84 18.04
N ARG A 511 32.49 -8.87 18.04
CA ARG A 511 33.79 -8.95 17.32
C ARG A 511 35.03 -9.03 18.18
N ASP A 512 34.91 -8.82 19.50
CA ASP A 512 36.05 -8.69 20.43
C ASP A 512 37.02 -7.53 20.06
N ASP A 513 36.56 -6.56 19.25
CA ASP A 513 37.32 -5.37 18.88
C ASP A 513 37.07 -4.23 19.88
N ALA A 514 37.66 -4.37 21.06
CA ALA A 514 37.62 -3.34 22.09
C ALA A 514 38.31 -2.03 21.65
N ALA A 515 39.26 -2.08 20.70
CA ALA A 515 39.98 -0.89 20.23
C ALA A 515 39.11 -0.04 19.29
N GLY A 516 38.48 -0.66 18.29
CA GLY A 516 37.53 0.00 17.40
C GLY A 516 36.29 0.50 18.14
N ALA A 517 35.78 -0.27 19.11
CA ALA A 517 34.72 0.18 20.00
C ALA A 517 35.13 1.44 20.79
N GLU A 518 36.31 1.45 21.42
CA GLU A 518 36.80 2.61 22.16
C GLU A 518 36.99 3.84 21.26
N THR A 519 37.41 3.66 19.99
CA THR A 519 37.45 4.75 19.00
C THR A 519 36.05 5.31 18.72
N CYS A 520 35.05 4.48 18.45
CA CYS A 520 33.67 4.93 18.22
C CYS A 520 33.12 5.69 19.45
N LEU A 521 33.32 5.16 20.66
CA LEU A 521 32.89 5.81 21.89
C LEU A 521 33.57 7.17 22.09
N LYS A 522 34.88 7.30 21.84
CA LYS A 522 35.60 8.58 21.94
C LYS A 522 35.03 9.65 21.02
N GLU A 523 34.62 9.32 19.80
CA GLU A 523 33.99 10.29 18.91
C GLU A 523 32.61 10.75 19.43
N ILE A 524 31.80 9.86 20.00
CA ILE A 524 30.53 10.23 20.65
C ILE A 524 30.80 11.18 21.84
N LEU A 525 31.78 10.85 22.68
CA LEU A 525 32.11 11.63 23.88
C LEU A 525 32.60 13.05 23.56
N LYS A 526 33.22 13.27 22.38
CA LYS A 526 33.60 14.62 21.92
C LYS A 526 32.40 15.51 21.60
N MET A 527 31.28 14.94 21.15
CA MET A 527 30.05 15.70 20.87
C MET A 527 29.41 16.22 22.16
N GLY A 528 29.51 15.43 23.23
CA GLY A 528 29.05 15.82 24.56
C GLY A 528 27.58 16.29 24.58
N ALA A 529 27.31 17.38 25.28
CA ALA A 529 25.95 17.92 25.41
C ALA A 529 25.37 18.50 24.10
N ALA A 530 26.21 18.81 23.10
CA ALA A 530 25.75 19.41 21.84
C ALA A 530 24.88 18.45 21.02
N ALA A 531 25.16 17.14 21.12
CA ALA A 531 24.42 16.10 20.41
C ALA A 531 22.95 15.97 20.81
N LYS A 532 22.58 16.42 22.03
CA LYS A 532 21.22 16.34 22.60
C LYS A 532 20.60 14.94 22.46
N SER A 533 21.38 13.90 22.78
CA SER A 533 21.08 12.50 22.51
C SER A 533 21.44 11.61 23.70
N ASP A 534 20.59 10.64 24.03
CA ASP A 534 20.83 9.71 25.15
C ASP A 534 22.00 8.76 24.85
N TYR A 535 22.37 8.59 23.57
CA TYR A 535 23.52 7.78 23.15
C TYR A 535 24.87 8.33 23.64
N VAL A 536 24.96 9.62 23.98
CA VAL A 536 26.17 10.16 24.63
C VAL A 536 26.31 9.65 26.06
N ARG A 537 25.19 9.53 26.80
CA ARG A 537 25.18 8.92 28.13
C ARG A 537 25.48 7.42 28.05
N LEU A 538 24.86 6.71 27.10
CA LEU A 538 25.13 5.29 26.85
C LEU A 538 26.62 5.06 26.50
N ALA A 539 27.24 5.94 25.73
CA ALA A 539 28.68 5.87 25.44
C ALA A 539 29.56 6.08 26.69
N TYR A 540 29.15 6.96 27.61
CA TYR A 540 29.76 7.13 28.92
C TYR A 540 29.68 5.84 29.75
N ILE A 541 28.49 5.25 29.85
CA ILE A 541 28.21 4.01 30.59
C ILE A 541 29.09 2.87 30.04
N ARG A 542 29.08 2.67 28.71
CA ARG A 542 29.89 1.66 28.03
C ARG A 542 31.39 1.86 28.22
N SER A 543 31.86 3.11 28.28
CA SER A 543 33.27 3.39 28.59
C SER A 543 33.65 2.97 30.01
N GLY A 544 32.75 3.16 30.98
CA GLY A 544 32.91 2.68 32.36
C GLY A 544 32.90 1.16 32.46
N GLU A 545 32.04 0.48 31.71
CA GLU A 545 32.02 -0.98 31.58
C GLU A 545 33.32 -1.55 31.02
N MET A 546 33.90 -0.92 30.00
CA MET A 546 35.17 -1.33 29.39
C MET A 546 36.36 -1.07 30.31
N ALA A 547 36.33 -0.02 31.13
CA ALA A 547 37.30 0.16 32.21
C ALA A 547 37.19 -0.96 33.26
N LEU A 548 35.97 -1.37 33.62
CA LEU A 548 35.72 -2.44 34.59
C LEU A 548 36.22 -3.81 34.11
N VAL A 549 36.01 -4.14 32.83
CA VAL A 549 36.50 -5.38 32.21
C VAL A 549 38.03 -5.40 32.10
N ARG A 550 38.66 -4.24 31.88
CA ARG A 550 40.14 -4.08 31.96
C ARG A 550 40.71 -4.16 33.38
N GLY A 551 39.87 -4.31 34.41
CA GLY A 551 40.28 -4.36 35.81
C GLY A 551 40.47 -2.98 36.47
N ASP A 552 40.33 -1.88 35.74
CA ASP A 552 40.39 -0.53 36.31
C ASP A 552 39.05 -0.15 36.98
N ARG A 553 38.84 -0.75 38.15
CA ARG A 553 37.65 -0.52 38.98
C ARG A 553 37.54 0.94 39.45
N GLN A 554 38.66 1.67 39.55
CA GLN A 554 38.66 3.06 40.01
C GLN A 554 38.18 4.01 38.90
N ALA A 555 38.69 3.86 37.68
CA ALA A 555 38.18 4.61 36.54
C ALA A 555 36.73 4.22 36.22
N ALA A 556 36.40 2.91 36.22
CA ALA A 556 35.04 2.44 36.02
C ALA A 556 34.05 3.08 36.99
N ARG A 557 34.37 3.08 38.29
CA ARG A 557 33.58 3.75 39.33
C ARG A 557 33.37 5.22 39.00
N LYS A 558 34.45 5.97 38.75
CA LYS A 558 34.40 7.40 38.47
C LYS A 558 33.52 7.73 37.25
N ILE A 559 33.65 6.95 36.17
CA ILE A 559 32.89 7.16 34.93
C ILE A 559 31.40 6.87 35.14
N LEU A 560 31.07 5.77 35.83
CA LEU A 560 29.67 5.38 36.08
C LEU A 560 28.99 6.31 37.10
N GLU A 561 29.70 6.76 38.14
CA GLU A 561 29.20 7.75 39.10
C GLU A 561 28.95 9.12 38.44
N ASP A 562 29.81 9.58 37.50
CA ASP A 562 29.55 10.78 36.70
C ASP A 562 28.33 10.59 35.77
N ALA A 563 28.26 9.47 35.04
CA ALA A 563 27.11 9.12 34.19
C ALA A 563 25.78 8.98 34.97
N GLU A 564 25.84 8.63 36.26
CA GLU A 564 24.68 8.53 37.14
C GLU A 564 24.30 9.86 37.82
N THR A 565 25.26 10.74 38.11
CA THR A 565 25.02 11.93 38.96
C THR A 565 24.90 13.23 38.18
N ASN A 566 25.67 13.39 37.09
CA ASN A 566 25.88 14.64 36.39
C ASN A 566 24.62 15.13 35.63
N PRO A 567 24.12 16.35 35.89
CA PRO A 567 22.92 16.89 35.23
C PRO A 567 23.03 17.00 33.70
N VAL A 568 24.24 17.12 33.15
CA VAL A 568 24.48 17.20 31.70
C VAL A 568 24.01 15.93 30.99
N TRP A 569 24.25 14.76 31.61
CA TRP A 569 23.89 13.46 31.04
C TRP A 569 22.46 13.01 31.41
N LYS A 570 21.89 13.54 32.49
CA LYS A 570 20.56 13.12 33.00
C LYS A 570 19.36 13.55 32.17
N ARG A 571 19.50 14.52 31.26
CA ARG A 571 18.38 15.02 30.49
C ARG A 571 17.99 14.00 29.42
N TRP A 572 16.99 13.18 29.72
CA TRP A 572 16.37 12.28 28.74
C TRP A 572 15.96 13.06 27.49
N SER A 573 16.43 12.60 26.33
CA SER A 573 16.16 13.22 25.04
C SER A 573 14.99 12.56 24.29
N GLY A 574 14.71 11.29 24.61
CA GLY A 574 13.65 10.50 23.99
C GLY A 574 14.09 9.66 22.79
N ASP A 575 15.39 9.64 22.46
CA ASP A 575 15.94 8.81 21.37
C ASP A 575 16.38 7.40 21.83
N PHE A 576 16.35 7.16 23.15
CA PHE A 576 16.47 5.86 23.80
C PHE A 576 15.24 5.59 24.69
N GLU A 577 14.70 4.36 24.64
CA GLU A 577 13.48 3.96 25.35
C GLU A 577 13.81 3.55 26.79
N VAL A 578 13.15 4.19 27.78
CA VAL A 578 13.43 3.98 29.21
C VAL A 578 12.14 3.67 29.98
N SER A 579 11.88 2.39 30.25
CA SER A 579 10.77 1.92 31.09
C SER A 579 10.78 2.52 32.50
N GLU A 580 9.61 2.75 33.09
CA GLU A 580 9.44 3.10 34.51
C GLU A 580 9.01 1.87 35.34
N GLY A 581 9.62 1.66 36.51
CA GLY A 581 9.13 0.71 37.50
C GLY A 581 10.16 -0.32 37.98
N ALA A 582 9.66 -1.53 38.26
CA ALA A 582 10.43 -2.60 38.89
C ALA A 582 11.09 -3.50 37.84
N HIS A 583 12.18 -3.04 37.22
CA HIS A 583 12.89 -3.71 36.12
C HIS A 583 13.09 -5.23 36.31
N ALA A 584 13.47 -5.67 37.52
CA ALA A 584 13.64 -7.08 37.82
C ALA A 584 12.35 -7.91 37.66
N ILE A 585 11.18 -7.37 38.05
CA ILE A 585 9.89 -8.07 37.92
C ILE A 585 9.48 -8.14 36.45
N ASN A 586 9.60 -7.03 35.71
CA ASN A 586 9.30 -6.97 34.28
C ASN A 586 10.21 -7.94 33.50
N PHE A 587 11.50 -7.97 33.83
CA PHE A 587 12.49 -8.88 33.24
C PHE A 587 12.09 -10.35 33.40
N GLU A 588 11.73 -10.80 34.62
CA GLU A 588 11.30 -12.18 34.85
C GLU A 588 10.04 -12.52 34.04
N GLU A 589 9.10 -11.59 33.94
CA GLU A 589 7.86 -11.79 33.20
C GLU A 589 8.09 -11.89 31.67
N TYR A 590 8.88 -10.98 31.09
CA TYR A 590 9.25 -11.05 29.68
C TYR A 590 10.07 -12.32 29.37
N LEU A 591 11.00 -12.70 30.25
CA LEU A 591 11.79 -13.92 30.09
C LEU A 591 10.89 -15.18 30.14
N ARG A 592 9.89 -15.20 31.04
CA ARG A 592 8.88 -16.27 31.15
C ARG A 592 7.99 -16.36 29.91
N GLN A 593 7.65 -15.23 29.30
CA GLN A 593 6.89 -15.17 28.04
C GLN A 593 7.75 -15.44 26.79
N LYS A 594 9.09 -15.54 26.94
CA LYS A 594 10.08 -15.62 25.84
C LYS A 594 10.18 -14.37 24.97
N GLU A 595 9.79 -13.22 25.52
CA GLU A 595 9.92 -11.91 24.89
C GLU A 595 11.34 -11.34 25.12
N PHE A 596 12.34 -12.00 24.53
CA PHE A 596 13.75 -11.74 24.83
C PHE A 596 14.20 -10.29 24.57
N GLU A 597 13.67 -9.63 23.53
CA GLU A 597 13.97 -8.21 23.27
C GLU A 597 13.39 -7.29 24.36
N ALA A 598 12.17 -7.55 24.84
CA ALA A 598 11.58 -6.77 25.92
C ALA A 598 12.35 -6.99 27.24
N ALA A 599 12.79 -8.22 27.51
CA ALA A 599 13.66 -8.52 28.65
C ALA A 599 15.00 -7.78 28.55
N LEU A 600 15.65 -7.74 27.38
CA LEU A 600 16.91 -7.00 27.18
C LEU A 600 16.73 -5.48 27.35
N LYS A 601 15.64 -4.90 26.82
CA LYS A 601 15.30 -3.48 27.02
C LYS A 601 15.16 -3.09 28.49
N GLU A 602 14.60 -3.96 29.33
CA GLU A 602 14.52 -3.69 30.78
C GLU A 602 15.91 -3.65 31.45
N VAL A 603 16.88 -4.44 30.96
CA VAL A 603 18.27 -4.36 31.42
C VAL A 603 18.92 -3.05 30.96
N ASP A 604 18.78 -2.70 29.68
CA ASP A 604 19.34 -1.45 29.13
C ASP A 604 18.74 -0.20 29.84
N SER A 605 17.43 -0.23 30.13
CA SER A 605 16.70 0.82 30.87
C SER A 605 17.22 0.96 32.30
N TRP A 606 17.49 -0.15 32.99
CA TRP A 606 18.08 -0.14 34.33
C TRP A 606 19.52 0.42 34.31
N GLU A 607 20.36 -0.03 33.38
CA GLU A 607 21.73 0.49 33.20
C GLU A 607 21.73 2.00 32.88
N TRP A 608 20.80 2.48 32.05
CA TRP A 608 20.64 3.90 31.77
C TRP A 608 20.20 4.70 33.01
N ARG A 609 19.24 4.18 33.80
CA ARG A 609 18.75 4.87 35.00
C ARG A 609 19.79 4.91 36.11
N LYS A 610 20.46 3.78 36.38
CA LYS A 610 21.40 3.61 37.49
C LYS A 610 22.71 2.91 37.06
N PRO A 611 23.59 3.61 36.31
CA PRO A 611 24.86 3.06 35.81
C PRO A 611 25.73 2.38 36.87
N THR A 612 25.68 2.80 38.13
CA THR A 612 26.53 2.22 39.19
C THR A 612 26.20 0.75 39.51
N GLU A 613 25.02 0.23 39.14
CA GLU A 613 24.65 -1.19 39.30
C GLU A 613 25.52 -2.14 38.47
N ILE A 614 26.16 -1.64 37.41
CA ILE A 614 27.16 -2.38 36.63
C ILE A 614 28.33 -2.82 37.53
N LEU A 615 28.69 -2.04 38.54
CA LEU A 615 29.74 -2.40 39.52
C LEU A 615 29.35 -3.59 40.42
N ALA A 616 28.06 -3.87 40.54
CA ALA A 616 27.50 -5.02 41.28
C ALA A 616 27.29 -6.26 40.38
N GLY A 617 27.47 -6.13 39.06
CA GLY A 617 27.37 -7.23 38.09
C GLY A 617 25.94 -7.73 37.80
N MET A 618 24.92 -7.16 38.45
CA MET A 618 23.52 -7.63 38.33
C MET A 618 22.92 -7.42 36.93
N PRO A 619 23.09 -6.27 36.25
CA PRO A 619 22.58 -6.11 34.88
C PRO A 619 23.17 -7.14 33.89
N ARG A 620 24.48 -7.40 33.99
CA ARG A 620 25.20 -8.43 33.20
C ARG A 620 24.67 -9.84 33.47
N HIS A 621 24.37 -10.18 34.73
CA HIS A 621 23.72 -11.44 35.09
C HIS A 621 22.37 -11.61 34.37
N LEU A 622 21.52 -10.58 34.38
CA LEU A 622 20.22 -10.61 33.70
C LEU A 622 20.37 -10.70 32.17
N ARG A 623 21.28 -9.91 31.59
CA ARG A 623 21.61 -9.97 30.15
C ARG A 623 22.06 -11.37 29.73
N GLY A 624 22.96 -11.99 30.51
CA GLY A 624 23.40 -13.37 30.32
C GLY A 624 22.27 -14.39 30.41
N ARG A 625 21.31 -14.21 31.35
CA ARG A 625 20.10 -15.05 31.45
C ARG A 625 19.21 -14.96 30.22
N ALA A 626 18.98 -13.75 29.69
CA ALA A 626 18.20 -13.54 28.47
C ALA A 626 18.86 -14.21 27.24
N TYR A 627 20.17 -14.03 27.07
CA TYR A 627 20.92 -14.69 26.00
C TYR A 627 20.93 -16.21 26.12
N LEU A 628 21.10 -16.76 27.33
CA LEU A 628 21.08 -18.20 27.57
C LEU A 628 19.71 -18.82 27.26
N ALA A 629 18.62 -18.15 27.66
CA ALA A 629 17.25 -18.60 27.39
C ALA A 629 16.87 -18.54 25.90
N ARG A 630 17.49 -17.63 25.13
CA ARG A 630 17.37 -17.56 23.66
C ARG A 630 18.26 -18.57 22.92
N GLY A 631 19.22 -19.20 23.59
CA GLY A 631 20.20 -20.13 23.01
C GLY A 631 21.48 -19.48 22.47
N TRP A 632 21.70 -18.19 22.73
CA TRP A 632 22.93 -17.48 22.38
C TRP A 632 24.02 -17.72 23.42
N HIS A 633 24.50 -18.97 23.46
CA HIS A 633 25.40 -19.47 24.52
C HIS A 633 26.75 -18.75 24.59
N ASP A 634 27.26 -18.23 23.47
CA ASP A 634 28.52 -17.48 23.43
C ASP A 634 28.38 -16.08 24.07
N ARG A 635 27.31 -15.35 23.71
CA ARG A 635 26.96 -14.06 24.31
C ARG A 635 26.66 -14.22 25.81
N ALA A 636 25.92 -15.27 26.18
CA ALA A 636 25.64 -15.59 27.58
C ALA A 636 26.92 -15.84 28.39
N LEU A 637 27.85 -16.63 27.86
CA LEU A 637 29.15 -16.90 28.47
C LEU A 637 29.94 -15.60 28.73
N ARG A 638 30.03 -14.72 27.71
CA ARG A 638 30.73 -13.41 27.84
C ARG A 638 30.12 -12.57 28.97
N GLU A 639 28.79 -12.49 29.05
CA GLU A 639 28.12 -11.71 30.09
C GLU A 639 28.30 -12.28 31.51
N PHE A 640 28.26 -13.61 31.68
CA PHE A 640 28.54 -14.21 32.99
C PHE A 640 30.00 -14.02 33.44
N GLU A 641 30.96 -14.05 32.51
CA GLU A 641 32.37 -13.75 32.81
C GLU A 641 32.55 -12.28 33.20
N ARG A 642 31.94 -11.37 32.43
CA ARG A 642 31.91 -9.93 32.72
C ARG A 642 31.20 -9.60 34.05
N ALA A 643 30.22 -10.40 34.46
CA ALA A 643 29.52 -10.27 35.76
C ALA A 643 30.39 -10.74 36.93
N LEU A 644 31.05 -11.90 36.82
CA LEU A 644 31.95 -12.42 37.85
C LEU A 644 33.21 -11.56 38.01
N ALA A 645 33.75 -11.00 36.93
CA ALA A 645 34.83 -10.03 36.99
C ALA A 645 34.40 -8.72 37.68
N ALA A 646 33.17 -8.26 37.45
CA ALA A 646 32.60 -7.08 38.08
C ALA A 646 32.33 -7.29 39.58
N ALA A 647 31.79 -8.44 39.99
CA ALA A 647 31.39 -8.71 41.37
C ALA A 647 31.59 -10.19 41.76
N PRO A 648 32.83 -10.64 42.02
CA PRO A 648 33.13 -12.05 42.31
C PRO A 648 32.56 -12.56 43.64
N LYS A 649 32.03 -11.66 44.48
CA LYS A 649 31.33 -11.96 45.74
C LYS A 649 29.86 -11.49 45.71
N SER A 650 29.27 -11.39 44.52
CA SER A 650 27.85 -11.03 44.37
C SER A 650 26.95 -12.07 45.07
N PRO A 651 25.81 -11.67 45.67
CA PRO A 651 24.85 -12.62 46.25
C PRO A 651 24.28 -13.66 45.27
N VAL A 652 24.44 -13.44 43.96
CA VAL A 652 24.03 -14.36 42.87
C VAL A 652 25.22 -15.01 42.15
N ALA A 653 26.44 -14.96 42.72
CA ALA A 653 27.64 -15.51 42.08
C ALA A 653 27.58 -17.04 41.89
N ASP A 654 26.85 -17.75 42.75
CA ASP A 654 26.57 -19.18 42.65
C ASP A 654 25.65 -19.50 41.46
N GLU A 655 24.59 -18.72 41.26
CA GLU A 655 23.71 -18.78 40.10
C GLU A 655 24.48 -18.44 38.80
N ILE A 656 25.26 -17.36 38.79
CA ILE A 656 26.06 -16.97 37.62
C ILE A 656 27.04 -18.08 37.22
N LEU A 657 27.73 -18.72 38.17
CA LEU A 657 28.62 -19.86 37.87
C LEU A 657 27.87 -21.09 37.36
N PHE A 658 26.68 -21.37 37.88
CA PHE A 658 25.84 -22.47 37.42
C PHE A 658 25.34 -22.24 35.97
N LEU A 659 24.87 -21.03 35.67
CA LEU A 659 24.41 -20.64 34.33
C LEU A 659 25.58 -20.52 33.34
N LYS A 660 26.76 -20.10 33.78
CA LYS A 660 28.00 -20.15 33.00
C LYS A 660 28.35 -21.59 32.59
N GLY A 661 28.22 -22.54 33.51
CA GLY A 661 28.36 -23.97 33.20
C GLY A 661 27.37 -24.42 32.12
N ALA A 662 26.11 -24.01 32.20
CA ALA A 662 25.08 -24.35 31.22
C ALA A 662 25.32 -23.71 29.84
N ALA A 663 25.88 -22.49 29.80
CA ALA A 663 26.34 -21.86 28.55
C ALA A 663 27.50 -22.67 27.91
N LEU A 664 28.46 -23.14 28.71
CA LEU A 664 29.57 -23.98 28.25
C LEU A 664 29.10 -25.36 27.75
N GLU A 665 28.09 -25.98 28.39
CA GLU A 665 27.43 -27.18 27.85
C GLU A 665 26.80 -26.91 26.47
N GLY A 666 26.07 -25.79 26.32
CA GLY A 666 25.45 -25.37 25.05
C GLY A 666 26.47 -25.11 23.93
N LEU A 667 27.65 -24.58 24.29
CA LEU A 667 28.80 -24.44 23.40
C LEU A 667 29.55 -25.76 23.12
N LYS A 668 29.09 -26.90 23.67
CA LYS A 668 29.74 -28.22 23.57
C LYS A 668 31.19 -28.20 24.10
N ARG A 669 31.42 -27.49 25.21
CA ARG A 669 32.69 -27.39 25.95
C ARG A 669 32.61 -28.14 27.29
N PRO A 670 32.51 -29.49 27.29
CA PRO A 670 32.20 -30.28 28.49
C PRO A 670 33.24 -30.12 29.61
N ALA A 671 34.53 -30.14 29.28
CA ALA A 671 35.60 -29.98 30.28
C ALA A 671 35.52 -28.63 31.01
N ASP A 672 35.28 -27.55 30.27
CA ASP A 672 35.14 -26.20 30.83
C ASP A 672 33.86 -26.07 31.66
N ALA A 673 32.75 -26.64 31.19
CA ALA A 673 31.49 -26.68 31.93
C ALA A 673 31.66 -27.40 33.28
N ARG A 674 32.32 -28.56 33.27
CA ARG A 674 32.65 -29.32 34.49
C ARG A 674 33.52 -28.51 35.44
N ALA A 675 34.62 -27.92 34.96
CA ALA A 675 35.49 -27.08 35.80
C ALA A 675 34.76 -25.86 36.41
N CYS A 676 33.77 -25.32 35.68
CA CYS A 676 32.90 -24.26 36.18
C CYS A 676 31.97 -24.75 37.31
N TYR A 677 31.35 -25.93 37.15
CA TYR A 677 30.54 -26.54 38.21
C TYR A 677 31.36 -26.98 39.43
N GLU A 678 32.58 -27.51 39.24
CA GLU A 678 33.51 -27.83 40.34
C GLU A 678 33.88 -26.56 41.12
N THR A 679 34.11 -25.44 40.41
CA THR A 679 34.36 -24.13 41.03
C THR A 679 33.15 -23.63 41.81
N MET A 680 31.94 -23.76 41.26
CA MET A 680 30.68 -23.38 41.91
C MET A 680 30.45 -24.14 43.21
N VAL A 681 30.55 -25.49 43.19
CA VAL A 681 30.37 -26.34 44.37
C VAL A 681 31.44 -26.06 45.43
N ARG A 682 32.69 -25.80 45.03
CA ARG A 682 33.78 -25.48 45.96
C ARG A 682 33.61 -24.11 46.63
N GLN A 683 33.12 -23.10 45.91
CA GLN A 683 32.96 -21.74 46.45
C GLN A 683 31.64 -21.57 47.21
N PHE A 684 30.58 -22.30 46.83
CA PHE A 684 29.22 -22.16 47.36
C PHE A 684 28.61 -23.53 47.73
N PRO A 685 29.21 -24.29 48.66
CA PRO A 685 28.75 -25.65 49.00
C PRO A 685 27.32 -25.69 49.58
N GLU A 686 26.89 -24.62 50.25
CA GLU A 686 25.55 -24.47 50.84
C GLU A 686 24.49 -23.94 49.84
N SER A 687 24.87 -23.67 48.58
CA SER A 687 23.91 -23.22 47.57
C SER A 687 22.91 -24.33 47.22
N LYS A 688 21.64 -23.95 47.05
CA LYS A 688 20.59 -24.86 46.54
C LYS A 688 20.94 -25.43 45.16
N LEU A 689 21.76 -24.74 44.37
CA LEU A 689 22.22 -25.17 43.06
C LEU A 689 23.39 -26.17 43.13
N ALA A 690 24.06 -26.33 44.28
CA ALA A 690 25.25 -27.19 44.40
C ALA A 690 24.92 -28.68 44.20
N ALA A 691 23.71 -29.12 44.55
CA ALA A 691 23.23 -30.47 44.24
C ALA A 691 23.04 -30.68 42.73
N MET A 692 22.41 -29.72 42.04
CA MET A 692 22.20 -29.75 40.59
C MET A 692 23.54 -29.68 39.83
N ALA A 693 24.51 -28.91 40.33
CA ALA A 693 25.85 -28.84 39.77
C ALA A 693 26.59 -30.20 39.87
N LYS A 694 26.45 -30.93 40.98
CA LYS A 694 26.99 -32.30 41.12
C LYS A 694 26.38 -33.26 40.12
N GLU A 695 25.05 -33.28 40.01
CA GLU A 695 24.32 -34.11 39.03
C GLU A 695 24.73 -33.78 37.57
N LYS A 696 24.97 -32.50 37.27
CA LYS A 696 25.50 -32.05 35.98
C LYS A 696 26.90 -32.60 35.71
N MET A 697 27.82 -32.53 36.66
CA MET A 697 29.18 -33.05 36.52
C MET A 697 29.24 -34.56 36.30
N GLU A 698 28.33 -35.34 36.90
CA GLU A 698 28.23 -36.79 36.68
C GLU A 698 27.74 -37.16 35.26
N LYS A 699 26.95 -36.29 34.64
CA LYS A 699 26.43 -36.46 33.28
C LYS A 699 27.40 -35.98 32.20
N ILE A 700 28.35 -35.12 32.55
CA ILE A 700 29.43 -34.65 31.67
C ILE A 700 30.52 -35.74 31.61
N ARG A 701 30.57 -36.43 30.46
CA ARG A 701 31.59 -37.44 30.13
C ARG A 701 32.94 -36.80 29.74
#